data_AF-A0A5F5PL58-F1
#
_entry.id   AF-A0A5F5PL58-F1
#
_cell.length_a   1.000
_cell.length_b   1.000
_cell.length_c   1.000
_cell.angle_alpha   90.00
_cell.angle_beta   90.00
_cell.angle_gamma   90.00
#
_symmetry.space_group_name_H-M   'P 1'
#
loop_
_entity.id
_entity.type
_entity.pdbx_description
1 polymer ?
#
loop_
_entity_poly.entity_id
_entity_poly.type
_entity_poly.pdbx_seq_one_letter_code
_entity_poly.pdbx_strand_id
1 'polypeptide(L)'
;MPYLHPAPGPQEHPTPKDARITHSSGQSFEQLRQESLQKGTLFEDADFPANSSSLFYSERPQIPFVWKRPGEIVENPEFILGGATRTDICQGELGDCWLLAAIASLTLNEKALARVVPQDQGFGPGYAGIFHFQFWQHSEWLDVVIDDRLPTFRDRLIFLHSADHNEFWSALLEKAYAKLNGSYEALKGGNAIEAMEDFTGGVAETFETKEAPENFYEILEKALKRSSLVGCSIDIRNAAESEARTPFGLIKGHAYTVTGIDQVNCRGQKIELIRVRNPWGHVEWNGSWSDRMAFRDFKAHFDKVEICNLTPDALEEGALHKWEVMVHQGSWVRGSTAGGCRNFLDTFWTNPQIKLSLTETDEGQEECTFLVALMQKDRRKLKRFGANVLTIGYAIYKCPGKDEHLSKDFFRYHASQARSKTFINLREVSDRFKLPPGEYILIPSTFEPHQEADFCLRIFSEKKAITQDVDGNVDIELPEPPKPMLPGQETEEEQQFRALFEQVAGEDMEVTAEKLEYVLNAVLQKRKDIKFKKLSLISCKNIISLMDTSGNGMLEFSAFKVFWDKLKKWTNLFLQFDADKSGTMSSYELRTALRAAGFQLSSHLLQLIVLRYADEELQLGFDDFLNCMVRLENASRVFQALSTKNKEFIHLNINEFIILTMNI
;
A
#
# COMPACT_ATOMS: atom_id res chain seq x y z
N MET A 1 18.57 -3.27 20.65
CA MET A 1 18.82 -1.81 20.75
C MET A 1 19.25 -1.29 19.39
N PRO A 2 18.32 -0.83 18.56
CA PRO A 2 18.63 0.16 17.53
C PRO A 2 17.63 1.34 17.72
N TYR A 3 17.91 2.63 17.57
CA TYR A 3 18.80 3.37 16.70
C TYR A 3 19.02 4.76 17.35
N LEU A 4 20.23 5.29 17.32
CA LEU A 4 20.49 6.72 17.41
C LEU A 4 21.68 7.04 16.52
N HIS A 5 21.44 7.64 15.35
CA HIS A 5 22.44 8.45 14.66
C HIS A 5 21.78 9.69 14.02
N PRO A 6 22.46 10.84 13.97
CA PRO A 6 21.90 12.11 13.55
C PRO A 6 21.86 12.26 12.02
N ALA A 7 20.93 13.08 11.54
CA ALA A 7 20.68 13.37 10.13
C ALA A 7 21.90 13.95 9.37
N PRO A 8 22.17 13.51 8.13
CA PRO A 8 23.06 14.23 7.23
C PRO A 8 22.32 15.35 6.48
N GLY A 9 23.02 16.47 6.25
CA GLY A 9 22.55 17.60 5.43
C GLY A 9 22.34 17.24 3.96
N PRO A 10 21.93 18.20 3.10
CA PRO A 10 21.43 17.92 1.76
C PRO A 10 22.53 17.30 0.89
N GLN A 11 22.40 16.00 0.66
CA GLN A 11 23.19 15.24 -0.32
C GLN A 11 22.47 15.28 -1.66
N GLU A 12 23.24 15.47 -2.74
CA GLU A 12 22.77 15.30 -4.12
C GLU A 12 22.10 13.94 -4.29
N HIS A 13 20.91 13.92 -4.90
CA HIS A 13 20.08 12.72 -5.07
C HIS A 13 20.86 11.57 -5.74
N PRO A 14 21.08 10.43 -5.06
CA PRO A 14 21.53 9.22 -5.71
C PRO A 14 20.31 8.49 -6.29
N THR A 15 20.40 8.07 -7.55
CA THR A 15 19.69 6.87 -8.00
C THR A 15 20.06 5.74 -7.04
N PRO A 16 19.12 4.96 -6.46
CA PRO A 16 19.47 3.96 -5.45
C PRO A 16 20.35 2.87 -6.09
N LYS A 17 21.67 2.92 -5.84
CA LYS A 17 22.59 1.87 -6.32
C LYS A 17 22.38 0.56 -5.54
N ASP A 18 21.98 0.64 -4.28
CA ASP A 18 21.89 -0.52 -3.39
C ASP A 18 20.47 -1.06 -3.32
N ALA A 19 20.32 -2.36 -3.55
CA ALA A 19 19.08 -3.10 -3.34
C ALA A 19 19.02 -3.60 -1.89
N ARG A 20 17.85 -3.48 -1.25
CA ARG A 20 17.64 -3.91 0.14
C ARG A 20 17.65 -5.43 0.22
N ILE A 21 18.45 -5.96 1.13
CA ILE A 21 18.55 -7.40 1.40
C ILE A 21 17.19 -7.92 1.91
N THR A 22 16.74 -9.04 1.35
CA THR A 22 15.46 -9.67 1.73
C THR A 22 15.60 -10.97 2.53
N HIS A 23 16.78 -11.59 2.54
CA HIS A 23 17.00 -12.85 3.25
C HIS A 23 16.81 -12.69 4.76
N SER A 24 16.16 -13.66 5.41
CA SER A 24 15.76 -13.58 6.82
C SER A 24 16.94 -13.46 7.80
N SER A 25 18.13 -13.95 7.42
CA SER A 25 19.36 -13.79 8.21
C SER A 25 19.91 -12.37 8.20
N GLY A 26 19.43 -11.49 7.31
CA GLY A 26 19.97 -10.15 7.08
C GLY A 26 21.32 -10.12 6.36
N GLN A 27 21.81 -11.26 5.87
CA GLN A 27 23.06 -11.37 5.13
C GLN A 27 22.85 -11.14 3.62
N SER A 28 23.84 -10.56 2.96
CA SER A 28 23.84 -10.38 1.51
C SER A 28 24.14 -11.68 0.75
N PHE A 29 23.86 -11.69 -0.56
CA PHE A 29 24.29 -12.75 -1.48
C PHE A 29 25.75 -13.13 -1.30
N GLU A 30 26.66 -12.14 -1.29
CA GLU A 30 28.09 -12.40 -1.17
C GLU A 30 28.45 -13.05 0.16
N GLN A 31 27.85 -12.61 1.27
CA GLN A 31 28.10 -13.18 2.59
C GLN A 31 27.66 -14.65 2.66
N LEU A 32 26.46 -14.96 2.16
CA LEU A 32 25.91 -16.32 2.13
C LEU A 32 26.72 -17.24 1.19
N ARG A 33 27.16 -16.71 0.04
CA ARG A 33 28.02 -17.42 -0.91
C ARG A 33 29.37 -17.77 -0.28
N GLN A 34 30.03 -16.80 0.35
CA GLN A 34 31.32 -17.02 1.01
C GLN A 34 31.20 -18.02 2.16
N GLU A 35 30.13 -17.93 2.96
CA GLU A 35 29.87 -18.89 4.04
C GLU A 35 29.71 -20.32 3.51
N SER A 36 28.97 -20.50 2.41
CA SER A 36 28.77 -21.79 1.76
C SER A 36 30.07 -22.36 1.19
N LEU A 37 30.88 -21.51 0.54
CA LEU A 37 32.22 -21.88 0.03
C LEU A 37 33.17 -22.29 1.15
N GLN A 38 33.19 -21.56 2.27
CA GLN A 38 34.03 -21.88 3.44
C GLN A 38 33.63 -23.21 4.09
N LYS A 39 32.34 -23.52 4.12
CA LYS A 39 31.81 -24.78 4.65
C LYS A 39 31.98 -25.95 3.68
N GLY A 40 32.23 -25.70 2.39
CA GLY A 40 32.27 -26.73 1.36
C GLY A 40 30.91 -27.37 1.09
N THR A 41 29.82 -26.65 1.35
CA THR A 41 28.43 -27.11 1.18
C THR A 41 27.69 -26.21 0.20
N LEU A 42 26.75 -26.77 -0.57
CA LEU A 42 25.87 -25.95 -1.41
C LEU A 42 24.80 -25.26 -0.55
N PHE A 43 24.48 -24.02 -0.92
CA PHE A 43 23.46 -23.22 -0.23
C PHE A 43 22.09 -23.89 -0.30
N GLU A 44 21.39 -23.85 0.82
CA GLU A 44 20.00 -24.28 0.94
C GLU A 44 19.18 -23.13 1.51
N ASP A 45 18.21 -22.66 0.74
CA ASP A 45 17.40 -21.52 1.09
C ASP A 45 16.37 -21.88 2.17
N ALA A 46 16.56 -21.31 3.37
CA ALA A 46 15.64 -21.51 4.49
C ALA A 46 14.32 -20.75 4.32
N ASP A 47 14.33 -19.64 3.57
CA ASP A 47 13.15 -18.80 3.35
C ASP A 47 12.25 -19.35 2.24
N PHE A 48 12.80 -20.17 1.35
CA PHE A 48 12.08 -20.79 0.23
C PHE A 48 12.51 -22.26 0.05
N PRO A 49 12.10 -23.14 0.97
CA PRO A 49 12.61 -24.51 1.03
C PRO A 49 12.16 -25.33 -0.18
N ALA A 50 13.00 -26.27 -0.60
CA ALA A 50 12.74 -27.18 -1.72
C ALA A 50 11.70 -28.28 -1.38
N ASN A 51 10.47 -27.87 -1.08
CA ASN A 51 9.35 -28.75 -0.75
C ASN A 51 8.02 -28.18 -1.28
N SER A 52 6.91 -28.87 -1.00
CA SER A 52 5.59 -28.51 -1.52
C SER A 52 5.07 -27.12 -1.11
N SER A 53 5.51 -26.55 0.03
CA SER A 53 5.03 -25.23 0.48
C SER A 53 5.47 -24.10 -0.45
N SER A 54 6.59 -24.27 -1.13
CA SER A 54 7.12 -23.32 -2.11
C SER A 54 6.44 -23.45 -3.48
N LEU A 55 5.77 -24.58 -3.72
CA LEU A 55 5.01 -24.82 -4.96
C LEU A 55 3.56 -24.37 -4.82
N PHE A 56 2.86 -24.85 -3.79
CA PHE A 56 1.42 -24.75 -3.66
C PHE A 56 0.98 -24.37 -2.24
N TYR A 57 -0.03 -23.52 -2.13
CA TYR A 57 -0.75 -23.20 -0.90
C TYR A 57 -2.21 -23.66 -0.91
N SER A 58 -2.79 -24.01 -2.07
CA SER A 58 -4.17 -24.52 -2.16
C SER A 58 -4.23 -26.04 -2.38
N GLU A 59 -4.35 -26.50 -3.63
CA GLU A 59 -4.48 -27.91 -4.01
C GLU A 59 -3.15 -28.47 -4.52
N ARG A 60 -2.80 -29.67 -4.05
CA ARG A 60 -1.57 -30.35 -4.43
C ARG A 60 -1.85 -31.31 -5.58
N PRO A 61 -1.23 -31.13 -6.76
CA PRO A 61 -1.30 -32.14 -7.81
C PRO A 61 -0.73 -33.47 -7.30
N GLN A 62 -1.30 -34.60 -7.71
CA GLN A 62 -0.71 -35.92 -7.47
C GLN A 62 0.46 -36.21 -8.42
N ILE A 63 1.34 -35.23 -8.59
CA ILE A 63 2.55 -35.32 -9.41
C ILE A 63 3.74 -35.36 -8.45
N PRO A 64 4.63 -36.38 -8.55
CA PRO A 64 5.81 -36.48 -7.70
C PRO A 64 6.89 -35.50 -8.17
N PHE A 65 6.73 -34.22 -7.83
CA PHE A 65 7.73 -33.19 -8.09
C PHE A 65 9.03 -33.51 -7.33
N VAL A 66 10.16 -33.42 -8.02
CA VAL A 66 11.50 -33.60 -7.44
C VAL A 66 12.29 -32.32 -7.65
N TRP A 67 12.86 -31.77 -6.58
CA TRP A 67 13.72 -30.60 -6.67
C TRP A 67 15.14 -31.04 -7.02
N LYS A 68 15.67 -30.50 -8.12
CA LYS A 68 17.02 -30.82 -8.62
C LYS A 68 17.80 -29.56 -8.95
N ARG A 69 19.11 -29.57 -8.72
CA ARG A 69 20.02 -28.51 -9.19
C ARG A 69 20.33 -28.71 -10.68
N PRO A 70 20.70 -27.66 -11.43
CA PRO A 70 21.07 -27.76 -12.83
C PRO A 70 22.11 -28.83 -13.16
N GLY A 71 23.14 -28.98 -12.33
CA GLY A 71 24.17 -30.02 -12.49
C GLY A 71 23.69 -31.46 -12.24
N GLU A 72 22.49 -31.66 -11.69
CA GLU A 72 21.83 -32.97 -11.55
C GLU A 72 20.87 -33.27 -12.73
N ILE A 73 20.63 -32.28 -13.59
CA ILE A 73 19.74 -32.35 -14.75
C ILE A 73 20.55 -32.48 -16.04
N VAL A 74 21.63 -31.69 -16.18
CA VAL A 74 22.52 -31.67 -17.35
C VAL A 74 23.99 -31.67 -16.94
N GLU A 75 24.88 -32.10 -17.84
CA GLU A 75 26.32 -32.21 -17.56
C GLU A 75 27.04 -30.86 -17.44
N ASN A 76 26.68 -29.88 -18.29
CA ASN A 76 27.34 -28.57 -18.37
C ASN A 76 26.30 -27.45 -18.23
N PRO A 77 25.81 -27.16 -17.01
CA PRO A 77 24.87 -26.08 -16.79
C PRO A 77 25.56 -24.73 -16.97
N GLU A 78 24.92 -23.84 -17.72
CA GLU A 78 25.33 -22.47 -17.96
C GLU A 78 24.25 -21.53 -17.41
N PHE A 79 24.69 -20.39 -16.87
CA PHE A 79 23.74 -19.41 -16.35
C PHE A 79 23.06 -18.69 -17.52
N ILE A 80 23.86 -18.09 -18.39
CA ILE A 80 23.45 -17.44 -19.65
C ILE A 80 24.33 -17.99 -20.78
N LEU A 81 23.73 -18.44 -21.89
CA LEU A 81 24.43 -19.01 -23.03
C LEU A 81 24.13 -18.19 -24.30
N GLY A 82 25.13 -17.50 -24.85
CA GLY A 82 24.94 -16.71 -26.08
C GLY A 82 24.22 -15.37 -25.88
N GLY A 83 24.04 -14.95 -24.62
CA GLY A 83 23.33 -13.75 -24.21
C GLY A 83 21.90 -14.05 -23.76
N ALA A 84 21.37 -13.29 -22.80
CA ALA A 84 20.02 -13.50 -22.30
C ALA A 84 19.01 -12.91 -23.29
N THR A 85 18.32 -13.79 -24.01
CA THR A 85 17.41 -13.41 -25.09
C THR A 85 16.00 -13.92 -24.85
N ARG A 86 15.07 -13.41 -25.67
CA ARG A 86 13.68 -13.87 -25.62
C ARG A 86 13.52 -15.36 -25.89
N THR A 87 14.43 -16.04 -26.61
CA THR A 87 14.28 -17.49 -26.89
C THR A 87 14.46 -18.36 -25.65
N ASP A 88 15.03 -17.81 -24.60
CA ASP A 88 15.32 -18.47 -23.33
C ASP A 88 14.06 -18.57 -22.44
N ILE A 89 12.93 -18.06 -22.96
CA ILE A 89 11.66 -17.91 -22.25
C ILE A 89 10.61 -18.81 -22.89
N CYS A 90 10.50 -20.04 -22.40
CA CYS A 90 9.46 -21.00 -22.77
C CYS A 90 8.60 -21.35 -21.56
N GLN A 91 7.28 -21.14 -21.69
CA GLN A 91 6.33 -21.47 -20.63
C GLN A 91 6.26 -22.98 -20.39
N GLY A 92 6.27 -23.34 -19.11
CA GLY A 92 5.94 -24.67 -18.64
C GLY A 92 4.45 -24.82 -18.31
N GLU A 93 4.15 -25.63 -17.30
CA GLU A 93 2.78 -26.01 -16.90
C GLU A 93 2.12 -24.99 -15.94
N LEU A 94 2.81 -23.89 -15.59
CA LEU A 94 2.26 -22.83 -14.74
C LEU A 94 1.54 -21.79 -15.60
N GLY A 95 0.37 -21.34 -15.14
CA GLY A 95 -0.44 -20.31 -15.80
C GLY A 95 0.04 -18.89 -15.51
N ASP A 96 1.32 -18.60 -15.74
CA ASP A 96 2.00 -17.34 -15.44
C ASP A 96 2.57 -16.65 -16.70
N CYS A 97 1.97 -16.91 -17.86
CA CYS A 97 2.33 -16.31 -19.15
C CYS A 97 2.59 -14.80 -19.13
N TRP A 98 1.89 -14.07 -18.26
CA TRP A 98 2.07 -12.63 -18.02
C TRP A 98 3.48 -12.27 -17.55
N LEU A 99 4.05 -13.08 -16.64
CA LEU A 99 5.42 -12.92 -16.16
C LEU A 99 6.40 -13.18 -17.30
N LEU A 100 6.20 -14.26 -18.04
CA LEU A 100 7.08 -14.64 -19.14
C LEU A 100 7.06 -13.63 -20.28
N ALA A 101 5.89 -13.07 -20.61
CA ALA A 101 5.77 -11.99 -21.57
C ALA A 101 6.56 -10.74 -21.12
N ALA A 102 6.56 -10.44 -19.81
CA ALA A 102 7.36 -9.36 -19.24
C ALA A 102 8.87 -9.68 -19.28
N ILE A 103 9.29 -10.90 -18.92
CA ILE A 103 10.71 -11.30 -18.98
C ILE A 103 11.21 -11.25 -20.43
N ALA A 104 10.42 -11.74 -21.39
CA ALA A 104 10.78 -11.64 -22.80
C ALA A 104 10.90 -10.17 -23.27
N SER A 105 10.07 -9.27 -22.74
CA SER A 105 10.18 -7.82 -22.99
C SER A 105 11.45 -7.24 -22.36
N LEU A 106 11.79 -7.67 -21.14
CA LEU A 106 12.99 -7.25 -20.41
C LEU A 106 14.27 -7.57 -21.19
N THR A 107 14.33 -8.70 -21.91
CA THR A 107 15.51 -9.06 -22.73
C THR A 107 15.81 -8.07 -23.86
N LEU A 108 14.84 -7.23 -24.25
CA LEU A 108 15.06 -6.17 -25.26
C LEU A 108 15.71 -4.92 -24.66
N ASN A 109 15.85 -4.86 -23.34
CA ASN A 109 16.47 -3.77 -22.61
C ASN A 109 17.62 -4.30 -21.74
N GLU A 110 18.82 -4.35 -22.31
CA GLU A 110 20.02 -4.89 -21.66
C GLU A 110 20.34 -4.22 -20.31
N LYS A 111 20.03 -2.92 -20.16
CA LYS A 111 20.29 -2.19 -18.91
C LYS A 111 19.34 -2.60 -17.80
N ALA A 112 18.05 -2.69 -18.10
CA ALA A 112 17.05 -3.16 -17.14
C ALA A 112 17.29 -4.64 -16.81
N LEU A 113 17.63 -5.45 -17.82
CA LEU A 113 17.97 -6.86 -17.63
C LEU A 113 19.18 -7.03 -16.70
N ALA A 114 20.27 -6.30 -16.93
CA ALA A 114 21.46 -6.35 -16.08
C ALA A 114 21.21 -5.85 -14.65
N ARG A 115 20.17 -5.03 -14.44
CA ARG A 115 19.73 -4.62 -13.10
C ARG A 115 19.00 -5.76 -12.39
N VAL A 116 18.06 -6.42 -13.06
CA VAL A 116 17.27 -7.53 -12.50
C VAL A 116 18.07 -8.82 -12.36
N VAL A 117 18.95 -9.08 -13.32
CA VAL A 117 19.81 -10.27 -13.43
C VAL A 117 21.28 -9.83 -13.39
N PRO A 118 21.85 -9.68 -12.18
CA PRO A 118 23.27 -9.39 -12.00
C PRO A 118 24.17 -10.40 -12.72
N GLN A 119 25.30 -9.94 -13.24
CA GLN A 119 26.23 -10.71 -14.08
C GLN A 119 27.40 -11.32 -13.28
N ASP A 120 27.40 -11.17 -11.96
CA ASP A 120 28.42 -11.64 -11.02
C ASP A 120 28.14 -13.05 -10.45
N GLN A 121 27.29 -13.81 -11.15
CA GLN A 121 26.85 -15.15 -10.79
C GLN A 121 26.96 -16.14 -11.96
N GLY A 122 27.11 -17.42 -11.63
CA GLY A 122 27.23 -18.49 -12.62
C GLY A 122 27.59 -19.85 -12.01
N PHE A 123 27.71 -20.87 -12.87
CA PHE A 123 28.10 -22.25 -12.48
C PHE A 123 29.62 -22.49 -12.52
N GLY A 124 30.40 -21.47 -12.87
CA GLY A 124 31.86 -21.52 -12.95
C GLY A 124 32.57 -21.46 -11.59
N PRO A 125 33.84 -21.02 -11.56
CA PRO A 125 34.61 -20.88 -10.32
C PRO A 125 33.89 -20.02 -9.28
N GLY A 126 33.77 -20.52 -8.05
CA GLY A 126 33.03 -19.86 -6.97
C GLY A 126 31.56 -20.27 -6.85
N TYR A 127 31.10 -21.24 -7.65
CA TYR A 127 29.78 -21.85 -7.50
C TYR A 127 29.57 -22.43 -6.09
N ALA A 128 28.45 -22.05 -5.47
CA ALA A 128 28.01 -22.54 -4.16
C ALA A 128 26.51 -22.86 -4.13
N GLY A 129 25.89 -23.08 -5.30
CA GLY A 129 24.45 -23.39 -5.40
C GLY A 129 23.52 -22.25 -4.97
N ILE A 130 23.98 -21.00 -5.13
CA ILE A 130 23.32 -19.76 -4.69
C ILE A 130 23.32 -18.73 -5.83
N PHE A 131 22.22 -18.02 -6.01
CA PHE A 131 22.01 -16.97 -7.01
C PHE A 131 21.19 -15.82 -6.41
N HIS A 132 21.17 -14.67 -7.06
CA HIS A 132 20.35 -13.54 -6.65
C HIS A 132 19.80 -12.73 -7.83
N PHE A 133 18.68 -12.05 -7.57
CA PHE A 133 17.94 -11.24 -8.54
C PHE A 133 17.39 -10.00 -7.86
N GLN A 134 17.24 -8.91 -8.61
CA GLN A 134 16.74 -7.65 -8.08
C GLN A 134 15.37 -7.32 -8.64
N PHE A 135 14.41 -7.04 -7.75
CA PHE A 135 13.05 -6.65 -8.12
C PHE A 135 12.70 -5.33 -7.47
N TRP A 136 11.99 -4.49 -8.20
CA TRP A 136 11.37 -3.29 -7.67
C TRP A 136 10.06 -3.67 -6.97
N GLN A 137 9.88 -3.22 -5.74
CA GLN A 137 8.64 -3.35 -4.98
C GLN A 137 8.41 -2.06 -4.21
N HIS A 138 7.21 -1.50 -4.28
CA HIS A 138 6.77 -0.40 -3.41
C HIS A 138 7.73 0.81 -3.35
N SER A 139 8.39 1.16 -4.47
CA SER A 139 9.38 2.25 -4.58
C SER A 139 10.78 1.97 -4.02
N GLU A 140 11.13 0.70 -3.82
CA GLU A 140 12.49 0.28 -3.46
C GLU A 140 12.93 -0.93 -4.30
N TRP A 141 14.25 -1.06 -4.50
CA TRP A 141 14.85 -2.25 -5.09
C TRP A 141 15.14 -3.26 -3.99
N LEU A 142 14.74 -4.51 -4.20
CA LEU A 142 14.93 -5.63 -3.30
C LEU A 142 15.87 -6.66 -3.92
N ASP A 143 16.86 -7.11 -3.16
CA ASP A 143 17.78 -8.19 -3.56
C ASP A 143 17.27 -9.53 -3.01
N VAL A 144 16.85 -10.41 -3.90
CA VAL A 144 16.25 -11.72 -3.60
C VAL A 144 17.26 -12.82 -3.90
N VAL A 145 17.76 -13.44 -2.83
CA VAL A 145 18.69 -14.58 -2.89
C VAL A 145 17.91 -15.88 -2.93
N ILE A 146 18.34 -16.83 -3.76
CA ILE A 146 17.78 -18.19 -3.85
C ILE A 146 18.89 -19.23 -3.95
N ASP A 147 18.59 -20.47 -3.58
CA ASP A 147 19.37 -21.62 -4.08
C ASP A 147 18.95 -22.00 -5.51
N ASP A 148 19.70 -22.88 -6.17
CA ASP A 148 19.43 -23.31 -7.55
C ASP A 148 18.62 -24.61 -7.69
N ARG A 149 18.00 -25.12 -6.62
CA ARG A 149 17.11 -26.29 -6.74
C ARG A 149 15.85 -25.88 -7.51
N LEU A 150 15.56 -26.53 -8.62
CA LEU A 150 14.39 -26.25 -9.46
C LEU A 150 13.40 -27.42 -9.45
N PRO A 151 12.08 -27.17 -9.55
CA PRO A 151 11.06 -28.22 -9.62
C PRO A 151 11.14 -29.00 -10.94
N THR A 152 11.27 -30.32 -10.85
CA THR A 152 11.37 -31.22 -12.01
C THR A 152 10.39 -32.38 -11.94
N PHE A 153 10.05 -32.91 -13.12
CA PHE A 153 9.31 -34.17 -13.27
C PHE A 153 9.96 -34.96 -14.41
N ARG A 154 10.41 -36.18 -14.12
CA ARG A 154 11.18 -37.02 -15.07
C ARG A 154 12.38 -36.28 -15.66
N ASP A 155 13.15 -35.63 -14.78
CA ASP A 155 14.39 -34.92 -15.11
C ASP A 155 14.22 -33.75 -16.10
N ARG A 156 13.01 -33.18 -16.16
CA ARG A 156 12.71 -31.98 -16.95
C ARG A 156 12.14 -30.89 -16.05
N LEU A 157 12.54 -29.66 -16.32
CA LEU A 157 11.92 -28.47 -15.74
C LEU A 157 10.44 -28.44 -16.13
N ILE A 158 9.58 -28.12 -15.18
CA ILE A 158 8.12 -28.12 -15.38
C ILE A 158 7.59 -26.69 -15.55
N PHE A 159 8.33 -25.70 -15.07
CA PHE A 159 7.97 -24.29 -15.19
C PHE A 159 8.84 -23.62 -16.28
N LEU A 160 9.15 -22.34 -16.13
CA LEU A 160 9.97 -21.61 -17.10
C LEU A 160 11.30 -22.31 -17.37
N HIS A 161 11.64 -22.45 -18.65
CA HIS A 161 12.90 -23.00 -19.12
C HIS A 161 13.34 -22.33 -20.43
N SER A 162 14.63 -22.46 -20.76
CA SER A 162 15.17 -22.06 -22.05
C SER A 162 14.93 -23.14 -23.11
N ALA A 163 14.86 -22.71 -24.38
CA ALA A 163 14.91 -23.63 -25.52
C ALA A 163 16.25 -24.39 -25.56
N ASP A 164 17.32 -23.78 -25.04
CA ASP A 164 18.61 -24.43 -24.82
C ASP A 164 18.63 -25.13 -23.45
N HIS A 165 18.74 -26.47 -23.48
CA HIS A 165 18.65 -27.31 -22.28
C HIS A 165 19.75 -27.05 -21.23
N ASN A 166 20.83 -26.37 -21.60
CA ASN A 166 21.95 -26.07 -20.71
C ASN A 166 21.82 -24.68 -20.04
N GLU A 167 20.81 -23.87 -20.36
CA GLU A 167 20.69 -22.51 -19.86
C GLU A 167 19.59 -22.36 -18.78
N PHE A 168 19.92 -21.70 -17.66
CA PHE A 168 19.07 -21.72 -16.45
C PHE A 168 18.70 -20.35 -15.85
N TRP A 169 19.20 -19.22 -16.34
CA TRP A 169 18.91 -17.91 -15.73
C TRP A 169 17.41 -17.60 -15.66
N SER A 170 16.63 -17.95 -16.69
CA SER A 170 15.20 -17.66 -16.75
C SER A 170 14.41 -18.47 -15.73
N ALA A 171 14.71 -19.77 -15.59
CA ALA A 171 14.13 -20.64 -14.58
C ALA A 171 14.44 -20.15 -13.14
N LEU A 172 15.67 -19.71 -12.91
CA LEU A 172 16.09 -19.16 -11.61
C LEU A 172 15.44 -17.80 -11.33
N LEU A 173 15.24 -16.96 -12.34
CA LEU A 173 14.53 -15.68 -12.22
C LEU A 173 13.07 -15.90 -11.81
N GLU A 174 12.37 -16.83 -12.46
CA GLU A 174 11.00 -17.22 -12.09
C GLU A 174 10.95 -17.73 -10.65
N LYS A 175 11.91 -18.56 -10.23
CA LYS A 175 12.02 -19.02 -8.84
C LYS A 175 12.17 -17.87 -7.84
N ALA A 176 13.04 -16.91 -8.13
CA ALA A 176 13.23 -15.76 -7.25
C ALA A 176 11.97 -14.90 -7.16
N TYR A 177 11.25 -14.74 -8.27
CA TYR A 177 9.97 -14.04 -8.30
C TYR A 177 8.85 -14.83 -7.58
N ALA A 178 8.85 -16.15 -7.67
CA ALA A 178 7.98 -17.03 -6.89
C ALA A 178 8.25 -16.90 -5.38
N LYS A 179 9.53 -16.86 -4.97
CA LYS A 179 9.94 -16.59 -3.58
C LYS A 179 9.43 -15.24 -3.09
N LEU A 180 9.62 -14.19 -3.87
CA LEU A 180 9.14 -12.84 -3.53
C LEU A 180 7.62 -12.83 -3.26
N ASN A 181 6.88 -13.59 -4.06
CA ASN A 181 5.41 -13.71 -3.98
C ASN A 181 4.94 -14.86 -3.07
N GLY A 182 5.85 -15.59 -2.44
CA GLY A 182 5.60 -16.63 -1.44
C GLY A 182 5.44 -18.07 -1.96
N SER A 183 5.15 -18.29 -3.25
CA SER A 183 5.10 -19.63 -3.88
C SER A 183 4.98 -19.51 -5.41
N TYR A 184 5.25 -20.61 -6.13
CA TYR A 184 4.97 -20.68 -7.58
C TYR A 184 3.48 -20.51 -7.89
N GLU A 185 2.58 -21.13 -7.11
CA GLU A 185 1.13 -20.99 -7.29
C GLU A 185 0.65 -19.53 -7.23
N ALA A 186 1.31 -18.67 -6.44
CA ALA A 186 0.97 -17.26 -6.34
C ALA A 186 1.18 -16.50 -7.67
N LEU A 187 2.03 -17.02 -8.57
CA LEU A 187 2.26 -16.45 -9.89
C LEU A 187 1.14 -16.77 -10.89
N LYS A 188 0.26 -17.72 -10.59
CA LYS A 188 -0.88 -18.06 -11.47
C LYS A 188 -1.83 -16.88 -11.63
N GLY A 189 -2.02 -16.46 -12.87
CA GLY A 189 -2.87 -15.34 -13.27
C GLY A 189 -2.34 -13.96 -12.84
N GLY A 190 -2.17 -13.08 -13.81
CA GLY A 190 -1.69 -11.70 -13.61
C GLY A 190 -1.67 -10.93 -14.92
N ASN A 191 -1.31 -9.65 -14.85
CA ASN A 191 -1.11 -8.79 -16.01
C ASN A 191 0.38 -8.58 -16.24
N ALA A 192 0.82 -8.57 -17.50
CA ALA A 192 2.25 -8.48 -17.83
C ALA A 192 2.86 -7.18 -17.28
N ILE A 193 2.04 -6.12 -17.25
CA ILE A 193 2.42 -4.83 -16.70
C ILE A 193 2.92 -4.89 -15.24
N GLU A 194 2.37 -5.78 -14.42
CA GLU A 194 2.79 -5.94 -13.02
C GLU A 194 4.27 -6.36 -12.93
N ALA A 195 4.66 -7.35 -13.73
CA ALA A 195 6.05 -7.82 -13.77
C ALA A 195 6.97 -6.79 -14.43
N MET A 196 6.49 -6.06 -15.45
CA MET A 196 7.30 -5.02 -16.09
C MET A 196 7.66 -3.89 -15.12
N GLU A 197 6.73 -3.48 -14.26
CA GLU A 197 7.01 -2.53 -13.18
C GLU A 197 8.00 -3.11 -12.18
N ASP A 198 7.84 -4.38 -11.79
CA ASP A 198 8.74 -5.02 -10.83
C ASP A 198 10.15 -5.25 -11.40
N PHE A 199 10.31 -5.21 -12.72
CA PHE A 199 11.61 -5.29 -13.39
C PHE A 199 12.27 -3.94 -13.62
N THR A 200 11.54 -2.83 -13.46
CA THR A 200 12.02 -1.51 -13.93
C THR A 200 11.85 -0.38 -12.92
N GLY A 201 10.88 -0.49 -12.00
CA GLY A 201 10.35 0.63 -11.23
C GLY A 201 9.62 1.67 -12.08
N GLY A 202 9.31 1.33 -13.33
CA GLY A 202 8.67 2.20 -14.31
C GLY A 202 7.20 2.46 -14.01
N VAL A 203 6.57 3.18 -14.94
CA VAL A 203 5.17 3.58 -14.88
C VAL A 203 4.37 2.80 -15.90
N ALA A 204 3.29 2.19 -15.43
CA ALA A 204 2.35 1.49 -16.27
C ALA A 204 1.40 2.44 -17.00
N GLU A 205 1.21 2.24 -18.30
CA GLU A 205 0.14 2.83 -19.09
C GLU A 205 -0.57 1.75 -19.90
N THR A 206 -1.90 1.78 -19.92
CA THR A 206 -2.73 0.78 -20.60
C THR A 206 -3.56 1.44 -21.69
N PHE A 207 -3.61 0.80 -22.86
CA PHE A 207 -4.42 1.22 -24.00
C PHE A 207 -5.40 0.12 -24.42
N GLU A 208 -6.67 0.47 -24.54
CA GLU A 208 -7.64 -0.35 -25.26
C GLU A 208 -7.42 -0.18 -26.76
N THR A 209 -7.06 -1.26 -27.44
CA THR A 209 -6.57 -1.22 -28.82
C THR A 209 -7.63 -0.72 -29.80
N LYS A 210 -8.91 -1.00 -29.51
CA LYS A 210 -10.06 -0.59 -30.31
C LYS A 210 -10.40 0.89 -30.16
N GLU A 211 -10.12 1.44 -28.98
CA GLU A 211 -10.34 2.86 -28.65
C GLU A 211 -9.04 3.68 -28.71
N ALA A 212 -7.95 3.06 -29.16
CA ALA A 212 -6.63 3.66 -29.21
C ALA A 212 -6.61 4.88 -30.14
N PRO A 213 -5.84 5.93 -29.78
CA PRO A 213 -5.80 7.17 -30.54
C PRO A 213 -5.26 6.95 -31.97
N GLU A 214 -5.51 7.92 -32.86
CA GLU A 214 -5.08 7.80 -34.26
C GLU A 214 -3.57 7.62 -34.41
N ASN A 215 -2.79 8.24 -33.52
CA ASN A 215 -1.33 8.17 -33.48
C ASN A 215 -0.77 6.96 -32.68
N PHE A 216 -1.56 5.90 -32.50
CA PHE A 216 -1.16 4.77 -31.66
C PHE A 216 0.07 4.01 -32.19
N TYR A 217 0.25 3.98 -33.51
CA TYR A 217 1.45 3.41 -34.13
C TYR A 217 2.70 4.16 -33.71
N GLU A 218 2.69 5.50 -33.77
CA GLU A 218 3.84 6.32 -33.37
C GLU A 218 4.11 6.22 -31.86
N ILE A 219 3.07 6.11 -31.02
CA ILE A 219 3.22 5.89 -29.58
C ILE A 219 4.01 4.60 -29.31
N LEU A 220 3.61 3.49 -29.95
CA LEU A 220 4.29 2.21 -29.80
C LEU A 220 5.71 2.22 -30.35
N GLU A 221 5.93 2.89 -31.48
CA GLU A 221 7.26 3.05 -32.05
C GLU A 221 8.19 3.83 -31.10
N LYS A 222 7.70 4.91 -30.49
CA LYS A 222 8.46 5.68 -29.50
C LYS A 222 8.75 4.87 -28.26
N ALA A 223 7.76 4.14 -27.74
CA ALA A 223 7.92 3.27 -26.57
C ALA A 223 9.07 2.27 -26.78
N LEU A 224 9.06 1.56 -27.91
CA LEU A 224 10.11 0.58 -28.24
C LEU A 224 11.47 1.24 -28.47
N LYS A 225 11.52 2.39 -29.18
CA LYS A 225 12.77 3.15 -29.39
C LYS A 225 13.38 3.66 -28.08
N ARG A 226 12.56 3.89 -27.06
CA ARG A 226 12.98 4.31 -25.71
C ARG A 226 13.13 3.16 -24.72
N SER A 227 13.11 1.93 -25.22
CA SER A 227 13.29 0.71 -24.42
C SER A 227 12.26 0.52 -23.31
N SER A 228 11.05 1.07 -23.49
CA SER A 228 9.88 0.70 -22.68
C SER A 228 9.57 -0.77 -22.90
N LEU A 229 9.06 -1.44 -21.86
CA LEU A 229 8.60 -2.81 -21.96
C LEU A 229 7.15 -2.78 -22.45
N VAL A 230 6.84 -3.59 -23.46
CA VAL A 230 5.53 -3.59 -24.11
C VAL A 230 4.96 -4.99 -24.16
N GLY A 231 3.75 -5.14 -23.62
CA GLY A 231 2.93 -6.35 -23.68
C GLY A 231 1.60 -6.09 -24.39
N CYS A 232 0.96 -7.16 -24.83
CA CYS A 232 -0.39 -7.12 -25.38
C CYS A 232 -1.13 -8.41 -25.05
N SER A 233 -2.47 -8.34 -25.04
CA SER A 233 -3.32 -9.47 -24.74
C SER A 233 -4.63 -9.45 -25.53
N ILE A 234 -5.27 -10.61 -25.58
CA ILE A 234 -6.59 -10.81 -26.15
C ILE A 234 -7.51 -11.21 -25.01
N ASP A 235 -8.60 -10.47 -24.84
CA ASP A 235 -9.51 -10.67 -23.72
C ASP A 235 -10.37 -11.92 -23.92
N ILE A 236 -10.75 -12.54 -22.80
CA ILE A 236 -11.70 -13.64 -22.75
C ILE A 236 -13.09 -13.13 -22.38
N ARG A 237 -14.12 -13.66 -23.04
CA ARG A 237 -15.51 -13.33 -22.67
C ARG A 237 -16.02 -14.15 -21.50
N ASN A 238 -15.44 -15.32 -21.28
CA ASN A 238 -15.78 -16.25 -20.22
C ASN A 238 -14.60 -17.20 -19.96
N ALA A 239 -14.63 -17.89 -18.82
CA ALA A 239 -13.53 -18.77 -18.40
C ALA A 239 -13.22 -19.93 -19.36
N ALA A 240 -14.20 -20.39 -20.16
CA ALA A 240 -13.98 -21.46 -21.12
C ALA A 240 -13.15 -21.02 -22.34
N GLU A 241 -12.99 -19.71 -22.55
CA GLU A 241 -12.11 -19.15 -23.58
C GLU A 241 -10.66 -18.97 -23.10
N SER A 242 -10.36 -19.25 -21.82
CA SER A 242 -8.99 -19.18 -21.30
C SER A 242 -8.07 -20.13 -22.07
N GLU A 243 -6.98 -19.60 -22.59
CA GLU A 243 -6.01 -20.31 -23.43
C GLU A 243 -6.60 -20.92 -24.71
N ALA A 244 -7.79 -20.46 -25.15
CA ALA A 244 -8.41 -20.95 -26.36
C ALA A 244 -7.68 -20.43 -27.62
N ARG A 245 -7.35 -21.35 -28.53
CA ARG A 245 -6.71 -21.02 -29.80
C ARG A 245 -7.72 -20.49 -30.83
N THR A 246 -7.47 -19.30 -31.34
CA THR A 246 -8.21 -18.68 -32.44
C THR A 246 -7.93 -19.40 -33.77
N PRO A 247 -8.81 -19.24 -34.80
CA PRO A 247 -8.56 -19.80 -36.13
C PRO A 247 -7.24 -19.35 -36.78
N PHE A 248 -6.66 -18.24 -36.32
CA PHE A 248 -5.42 -17.68 -36.84
C PHE A 248 -4.18 -18.01 -36.00
N GLY A 249 -4.32 -18.85 -34.98
CA GLY A 249 -3.21 -19.33 -34.17
C GLY A 249 -2.93 -18.53 -32.89
N LEU A 250 -3.55 -17.36 -32.70
CA LEU A 250 -3.46 -16.59 -31.45
C LEU A 250 -4.22 -17.27 -30.32
N ILE A 251 -3.80 -17.04 -29.09
CA ILE A 251 -4.34 -17.62 -27.86
C ILE A 251 -5.04 -16.51 -27.08
N LYS A 252 -6.28 -16.77 -26.66
CA LYS A 252 -7.06 -15.84 -25.82
C LYS A 252 -6.69 -15.98 -24.35
N GLY A 253 -6.83 -14.90 -23.59
CA GLY A 253 -6.53 -14.88 -22.14
C GLY A 253 -5.04 -15.09 -21.87
N HIS A 254 -4.19 -14.71 -22.82
CA HIS A 254 -2.76 -14.96 -22.83
C HIS A 254 -1.98 -13.68 -23.10
N ALA A 255 -0.85 -13.53 -22.43
CA ALA A 255 0.03 -12.39 -22.59
C ALA A 255 1.05 -12.63 -23.70
N TYR A 256 1.26 -11.60 -24.52
CA TYR A 256 2.24 -11.58 -25.58
C TYR A 256 3.18 -10.40 -25.40
N THR A 257 4.40 -10.51 -25.94
CA THR A 257 5.38 -9.41 -25.95
C THR A 257 5.38 -8.72 -27.29
N VAL A 258 5.31 -7.38 -27.33
CA VAL A 258 5.61 -6.62 -28.55
C VAL A 258 7.12 -6.44 -28.62
N THR A 259 7.75 -6.92 -29.69
CA THR A 259 9.21 -7.01 -29.83
C THR A 259 9.78 -6.15 -30.96
N GLY A 260 8.93 -5.43 -31.67
CA GLY A 260 9.36 -4.59 -32.78
C GLY A 260 8.18 -4.00 -33.53
N ILE A 261 8.43 -2.87 -34.17
CA ILE A 261 7.51 -2.21 -35.09
C ILE A 261 8.35 -1.69 -36.26
N ASP A 262 7.81 -1.77 -37.47
CA ASP A 262 8.55 -1.43 -38.69
C ASP A 262 7.58 -1.00 -39.80
N GLN A 263 8.03 -0.11 -40.69
CA GLN A 263 7.25 0.33 -41.83
C GLN A 263 7.94 -0.11 -43.13
N VAL A 264 7.25 -0.91 -43.94
CA VAL A 264 7.78 -1.40 -45.21
C VAL A 264 6.99 -0.83 -46.38
N ASN A 265 7.68 -0.56 -47.49
CA ASN A 265 7.02 -0.20 -48.74
C ASN A 265 6.77 -1.45 -49.58
N CYS A 266 5.51 -1.82 -49.76
CA CYS A 266 5.11 -2.93 -50.61
C CYS A 266 4.29 -2.38 -51.79
N ARG A 267 4.83 -2.53 -53.00
CA ARG A 267 4.16 -2.12 -54.26
C ARG A 267 3.72 -0.64 -54.27
N GLY A 268 4.52 0.25 -53.67
CA GLY A 268 4.23 1.68 -53.60
C GLY A 268 3.30 2.10 -52.46
N GLN A 269 2.81 1.14 -51.66
CA GLN A 269 2.03 1.40 -50.46
C GLN A 269 2.90 1.19 -49.22
N LYS A 270 2.85 2.15 -48.29
CA LYS A 270 3.44 2.00 -46.96
C LYS A 270 2.56 1.07 -46.13
N ILE A 271 3.15 0.04 -45.57
CA ILE A 271 2.49 -0.92 -44.68
C ILE A 271 3.22 -0.89 -43.35
N GLU A 272 2.45 -0.63 -42.31
CA GLU A 272 2.88 -0.66 -40.91
C GLU A 272 2.79 -2.07 -40.37
N LEU A 273 3.88 -2.56 -39.78
CA LEU A 273 4.02 -3.90 -39.25
C LEU A 273 4.38 -3.85 -37.77
N ILE A 274 3.88 -4.83 -37.02
CA ILE A 274 4.17 -5.04 -35.60
C ILE A 274 4.56 -6.49 -35.38
N ARG A 275 5.60 -6.71 -34.58
CA ARG A 275 6.12 -8.04 -34.24
C ARG A 275 5.74 -8.40 -32.82
N VAL A 276 5.02 -9.50 -32.68
CA VAL A 276 4.54 -10.01 -31.39
C VAL A 276 5.16 -11.38 -31.14
N ARG A 277 5.54 -11.67 -29.90
CA ARG A 277 6.10 -12.96 -29.47
C ARG A 277 5.16 -13.66 -28.49
N ASN A 278 4.91 -14.94 -28.75
CA ASN A 278 4.26 -15.85 -27.80
C ASN A 278 5.29 -16.38 -26.78
N PRO A 279 5.08 -16.19 -25.46
CA PRO A 279 5.97 -16.72 -24.42
C PRO A 279 6.00 -18.26 -24.31
N TRP A 280 5.08 -18.99 -24.96
CA TRP A 280 5.19 -20.46 -25.05
C TRP A 280 6.43 -20.92 -25.82
N GLY A 281 7.03 -20.06 -26.65
CA GLY A 281 8.16 -20.43 -27.53
C GLY A 281 7.77 -21.39 -28.67
N HIS A 282 6.50 -21.76 -28.76
CA HIS A 282 5.88 -22.50 -29.84
C HIS A 282 4.45 -21.96 -30.05
N VAL A 283 3.90 -22.11 -31.27
CA VAL A 283 2.61 -21.54 -31.73
C VAL A 283 2.68 -20.04 -32.08
N GLU A 284 2.58 -19.75 -33.38
CA GLU A 284 2.70 -18.40 -33.97
C GLU A 284 1.44 -17.97 -34.76
N TRP A 285 1.37 -16.67 -35.08
CA TRP A 285 0.36 -16.09 -35.95
C TRP A 285 0.48 -16.66 -37.37
N ASN A 286 -0.61 -17.20 -37.91
CA ASN A 286 -0.62 -17.85 -39.23
C ASN A 286 -1.34 -17.03 -40.32
N GLY A 287 -1.76 -15.79 -40.02
CA GLY A 287 -2.42 -14.92 -40.98
C GLY A 287 -1.44 -14.10 -41.83
N SER A 288 -1.96 -13.09 -42.54
CA SER A 288 -1.15 -12.25 -43.43
C SER A 288 0.04 -11.61 -42.69
N TRP A 289 1.23 -11.74 -43.28
CA TRP A 289 2.53 -11.33 -42.72
C TRP A 289 2.87 -11.98 -41.37
N SER A 290 2.82 -13.32 -41.26
CA SER A 290 3.43 -14.01 -40.11
C SER A 290 4.91 -13.64 -39.89
N ASP A 291 5.38 -13.80 -38.65
CA ASP A 291 6.54 -13.14 -38.01
C ASP A 291 6.52 -11.60 -37.98
N ARG A 292 5.72 -10.92 -38.81
CA ARG A 292 5.58 -9.45 -38.85
C ARG A 292 4.15 -9.01 -39.19
N MET A 293 3.20 -9.21 -38.27
CA MET A 293 1.78 -8.93 -38.46
C MET A 293 1.53 -7.48 -38.91
N ALA A 294 0.56 -7.24 -39.80
CA ALA A 294 0.16 -5.87 -40.15
C ALA A 294 -0.51 -5.16 -38.97
N PHE A 295 -0.24 -3.87 -38.76
CA PHE A 295 -0.74 -3.12 -37.59
C PHE A 295 -2.27 -3.06 -37.52
N ARG A 296 -2.95 -3.01 -38.67
CA ARG A 296 -4.42 -3.10 -38.73
C ARG A 296 -4.96 -4.44 -38.23
N ASP A 297 -4.25 -5.53 -38.50
CA ASP A 297 -4.67 -6.87 -38.06
C ASP A 297 -4.44 -6.99 -36.56
N PHE A 298 -3.36 -6.40 -36.04
CA PHE A 298 -3.13 -6.26 -34.61
C PHE A 298 -4.29 -5.53 -33.92
N LYS A 299 -4.71 -4.36 -34.44
CA LYS A 299 -5.86 -3.62 -33.87
C LYS A 299 -7.17 -4.38 -33.91
N ALA A 300 -7.34 -5.29 -34.87
CA ALA A 300 -8.56 -6.09 -35.00
C ALA A 300 -8.60 -7.29 -34.04
N HIS A 301 -7.45 -7.85 -33.66
CA HIS A 301 -7.37 -9.11 -32.91
C HIS A 301 -6.96 -8.94 -31.45
N PHE A 302 -6.16 -7.94 -31.11
CA PHE A 302 -5.74 -7.66 -29.74
C PHE A 302 -6.67 -6.63 -29.11
N ASP A 303 -6.99 -6.83 -27.83
CA ASP A 303 -7.91 -5.97 -27.10
C ASP A 303 -7.14 -4.94 -26.28
N LYS A 304 -6.00 -5.31 -25.71
CA LYS A 304 -5.26 -4.48 -24.76
C LYS A 304 -3.76 -4.43 -25.09
N VAL A 305 -3.17 -3.26 -24.88
CA VAL A 305 -1.72 -3.03 -24.89
C VAL A 305 -1.30 -2.40 -23.59
N GLU A 306 -0.22 -2.93 -23.02
CA GLU A 306 0.34 -2.49 -21.75
C GLU A 306 1.77 -2.02 -22.01
N ILE A 307 2.09 -0.80 -21.58
CA ILE A 307 3.41 -0.20 -21.75
C ILE A 307 3.95 0.18 -20.38
N CYS A 308 5.12 -0.35 -20.02
CA CYS A 308 5.87 0.10 -18.85
C CYS A 308 6.99 1.03 -19.29
N ASN A 309 6.85 2.29 -18.94
CA ASN A 309 7.79 3.35 -19.29
C ASN A 309 8.83 3.52 -18.18
N LEU A 310 10.12 3.50 -18.53
CA LEU A 310 11.21 3.73 -17.57
C LEU A 310 11.24 5.16 -17.03
N THR A 311 10.73 6.10 -17.81
CA THR A 311 10.44 7.48 -17.43
C THR A 311 9.06 7.87 -17.98
N PRO A 312 8.26 8.68 -17.29
CA PRO A 312 6.91 9.04 -17.74
C PRO A 312 6.85 9.78 -19.08
N ASP A 313 7.98 10.31 -19.57
CA ASP A 313 8.11 10.90 -20.91
C ASP A 313 8.06 9.92 -22.05
N ALA A 314 8.28 8.62 -21.82
CA ALA A 314 8.69 7.70 -22.90
C ALA A 314 7.69 7.64 -24.08
N LEU A 315 6.48 8.17 -23.94
CA LEU A 315 5.46 8.25 -24.99
C LEU A 315 5.29 9.64 -25.64
N GLU A 316 5.89 10.72 -25.10
CA GLU A 316 5.73 12.10 -25.58
C GLU A 316 6.83 12.55 -26.58
N GLU A 317 6.51 13.52 -27.43
CA GLU A 317 7.36 13.98 -28.55
C GLU A 317 8.24 15.18 -28.11
N GLY A 318 9.57 15.08 -28.19
CA GLY A 318 10.44 16.27 -28.22
C GLY A 318 11.41 16.55 -27.06
N ALA A 319 11.33 15.96 -25.86
CA ALA A 319 12.42 16.11 -24.88
C ALA A 319 12.59 14.93 -23.90
N LEU A 320 13.82 14.80 -23.38
CA LEU A 320 14.11 14.15 -22.11
C LEU A 320 13.66 15.13 -21.02
N HIS A 321 12.40 15.11 -20.62
CA HIS A 321 11.99 15.86 -19.44
C HIS A 321 12.52 15.13 -18.19
N LYS A 322 12.91 15.89 -17.17
CA LYS A 322 13.25 15.30 -15.88
C LYS A 322 11.98 15.28 -15.06
N TRP A 323 11.34 14.12 -14.97
CA TRP A 323 10.18 13.95 -14.10
C TRP A 323 10.61 13.99 -12.65
N GLU A 324 9.93 14.81 -11.86
CA GLU A 324 9.97 14.66 -10.42
C GLU A 324 8.99 13.58 -10.01
N VAL A 325 9.44 12.68 -9.13
CA VAL A 325 8.63 11.59 -8.61
C VAL A 325 8.42 11.82 -7.13
N MET A 326 7.16 11.95 -6.75
CA MET A 326 6.74 12.00 -5.34
C MET A 326 6.08 10.68 -5.00
N VAL A 327 6.48 10.08 -3.88
CA VAL A 327 5.99 8.78 -3.42
C VAL A 327 5.33 8.96 -2.07
N HIS A 328 4.07 8.54 -1.97
CA HIS A 328 3.28 8.52 -0.74
C HIS A 328 2.94 7.08 -0.38
N GLN A 329 3.23 6.70 0.85
CA GLN A 329 2.91 5.38 1.38
C GLN A 329 1.74 5.55 2.35
N GLY A 330 0.68 4.76 2.18
CA GLY A 330 -0.48 4.86 3.07
C GLY A 330 -1.20 3.52 3.24
N SER A 331 -2.23 3.54 4.07
CA SER A 331 -3.04 2.36 4.39
C SER A 331 -4.51 2.72 4.50
N TRP A 332 -5.36 1.90 3.90
CA TRP A 332 -6.79 1.85 4.21
C TRP A 332 -6.98 0.89 5.37
N VAL A 333 -7.37 1.42 6.53
CA VAL A 333 -7.58 0.66 7.76
C VAL A 333 -9.06 0.72 8.10
N ARG A 334 -9.64 -0.44 8.41
CA ARG A 334 -11.06 -0.55 8.71
C ARG A 334 -11.41 0.30 9.91
N GLY A 335 -12.48 1.08 9.80
CA GLY A 335 -12.89 2.01 10.86
C GLY A 335 -11.95 3.18 11.06
N SER A 336 -11.05 3.52 10.13
CA SER A 336 -10.34 4.80 10.23
C SER A 336 -10.21 5.45 8.86
N THR A 337 -9.41 4.84 7.98
CA THR A 337 -9.05 5.42 6.69
C THR A 337 -9.64 4.66 5.50
N ALA A 338 -10.27 3.49 5.72
CA ALA A 338 -10.97 2.73 4.68
C ALA A 338 -12.36 3.31 4.40
N GLY A 339 -12.41 4.49 3.78
CA GLY A 339 -13.62 5.28 3.57
C GLY A 339 -14.47 4.87 2.36
N GLY A 340 -13.92 4.07 1.44
CA GLY A 340 -14.57 3.71 0.18
C GLY A 340 -14.60 4.87 -0.81
N CYS A 341 -15.22 4.70 -1.99
CA CYS A 341 -15.26 5.73 -3.03
C CYS A 341 -16.33 6.80 -2.77
N ARG A 342 -16.42 7.81 -3.65
CA ARG A 342 -17.32 8.97 -3.52
C ARG A 342 -18.82 8.62 -3.47
N ASN A 343 -19.21 7.39 -3.82
CA ASN A 343 -20.57 6.88 -3.65
C ASN A 343 -20.95 6.78 -2.17
N PHE A 344 -19.96 6.60 -1.29
CA PHE A 344 -20.12 6.44 0.16
C PHE A 344 -19.75 7.74 0.87
N LEU A 345 -20.54 8.81 0.66
CA LEU A 345 -20.24 10.16 1.17
C LEU A 345 -20.02 10.22 2.69
N ASP A 346 -20.67 9.35 3.45
CA ASP A 346 -20.59 9.31 4.91
C ASP A 346 -19.18 8.96 5.40
N THR A 347 -18.43 8.19 4.61
CA THR A 347 -17.10 7.67 4.95
C THR A 347 -16.01 8.12 3.99
N PHE A 348 -16.32 8.54 2.76
CA PHE A 348 -15.35 8.91 1.71
C PHE A 348 -14.32 9.95 2.17
N TRP A 349 -14.76 10.93 2.95
CA TRP A 349 -13.92 12.02 3.45
C TRP A 349 -12.81 11.55 4.40
N THR A 350 -12.88 10.32 4.92
CA THR A 350 -11.91 9.75 5.86
C THR A 350 -10.74 9.03 5.20
N ASN A 351 -10.82 8.79 3.89
CA ASN A 351 -9.67 8.29 3.15
C ASN A 351 -8.49 9.27 3.30
N PRO A 352 -7.24 8.79 3.17
CA PRO A 352 -6.07 9.66 3.18
C PRO A 352 -6.22 10.80 2.17
N GLN A 353 -5.73 11.99 2.51
CA GLN A 353 -5.84 13.17 1.66
C GLN A 353 -4.43 13.70 1.39
N ILE A 354 -4.04 13.76 0.12
CA ILE A 354 -2.71 14.24 -0.28
C ILE A 354 -2.89 15.57 -1.00
N LYS A 355 -2.30 16.64 -0.45
CA LYS A 355 -2.23 17.94 -1.12
C LYS A 355 -1.19 17.87 -2.23
N LEU A 356 -1.56 18.33 -3.42
CA LEU A 356 -0.72 18.45 -4.60
C LEU A 356 -0.72 19.90 -5.06
N SER A 357 0.43 20.56 -5.01
CA SER A 357 0.62 21.93 -5.47
C SER A 357 1.41 21.93 -6.78
N LEU A 358 0.73 22.31 -7.87
CA LEU A 358 1.30 22.47 -9.20
C LEU A 358 1.71 23.93 -9.39
N THR A 359 3.01 24.20 -9.46
CA THR A 359 3.53 25.59 -9.43
C THR A 359 3.87 26.17 -10.79
N GLU A 360 4.35 25.34 -11.71
CA GLU A 360 4.87 25.77 -13.02
C GLU A 360 4.16 25.02 -14.15
N THR A 361 3.78 25.73 -15.21
CA THR A 361 3.23 25.14 -16.44
C THR A 361 4.33 24.47 -17.27
N ASP A 362 3.93 23.51 -18.09
CA ASP A 362 4.87 22.84 -19.00
C ASP A 362 5.37 23.82 -20.08
N GLU A 363 6.52 23.51 -20.69
CA GLU A 363 7.11 24.39 -21.70
C GLU A 363 6.21 24.53 -22.93
N GLY A 364 5.68 25.73 -23.15
CA GLY A 364 4.78 26.03 -24.27
C GLY A 364 3.33 25.60 -24.06
N GLN A 365 2.93 25.23 -22.83
CA GLN A 365 1.54 24.89 -22.48
C GLN A 365 0.99 25.82 -21.37
N GLU A 366 -0.34 25.92 -21.26
CA GLU A 366 -1.02 26.68 -20.20
C GLU A 366 -1.34 25.83 -18.96
N GLU A 367 -1.10 24.53 -19.05
CA GLU A 367 -1.44 23.54 -18.02
C GLU A 367 -0.17 22.81 -17.53
N CYS A 368 -0.30 22.14 -16.40
CA CYS A 368 0.72 21.28 -15.83
C CYS A 368 0.37 19.82 -16.12
N THR A 369 1.29 19.08 -16.75
CA THR A 369 1.13 17.65 -17.02
C THR A 369 1.69 16.84 -15.86
N PHE A 370 0.87 15.91 -15.36
CA PHE A 370 1.28 14.97 -14.33
C PHE A 370 0.59 13.62 -14.51
N LEU A 371 1.21 12.57 -14.00
CA LEU A 371 0.67 11.22 -13.95
C LEU A 371 0.51 10.80 -12.50
N VAL A 372 -0.63 10.20 -12.20
CA VAL A 372 -0.92 9.61 -10.90
C VAL A 372 -0.97 8.10 -11.07
N ALA A 373 -0.29 7.37 -10.20
CA ALA A 373 -0.24 5.92 -10.17
C ALA A 373 -0.51 5.43 -8.74
N LEU A 374 -1.67 4.80 -8.52
CA LEU A 374 -2.08 4.26 -7.23
C LEU A 374 -1.96 2.73 -7.24
N MET A 375 -1.04 2.19 -6.45
CA MET A 375 -0.74 0.76 -6.34
C MET A 375 -1.16 0.20 -4.98
N GLN A 376 -1.84 -0.95 -4.94
CA GLN A 376 -2.07 -1.72 -3.71
C GLN A 376 -0.96 -2.77 -3.48
N LYS A 377 -0.49 -2.89 -2.24
CA LYS A 377 0.71 -3.67 -1.89
C LYS A 377 0.43 -5.13 -1.61
N ASP A 378 1.43 -5.98 -1.90
CA ASP A 378 1.56 -7.39 -1.46
C ASP A 378 0.37 -8.33 -1.74
N ARG A 379 -0.62 -7.92 -2.55
CA ARG A 379 -1.85 -8.69 -2.75
C ARG A 379 -1.61 -10.10 -3.25
N ARG A 380 -0.62 -10.28 -4.13
CA ARG A 380 -0.24 -11.59 -4.67
C ARG A 380 0.27 -12.53 -3.58
N LYS A 381 1.14 -12.05 -2.69
CA LYS A 381 1.64 -12.78 -1.52
C LYS A 381 0.54 -13.11 -0.52
N LEU A 382 -0.47 -12.25 -0.41
CA LEU A 382 -1.60 -12.43 0.49
C LEU A 382 -2.70 -13.36 -0.06
N LYS A 383 -2.64 -13.80 -1.33
CA LYS A 383 -3.59 -14.77 -1.91
C LYS A 383 -3.69 -16.06 -1.11
N ARG A 384 -2.57 -16.53 -0.54
CA ARG A 384 -2.53 -17.73 0.34
C ARG A 384 -3.35 -17.58 1.63
N PHE A 385 -3.66 -16.35 2.01
CA PHE A 385 -4.53 -16.00 3.15
C PHE A 385 -5.93 -15.56 2.70
N GLY A 386 -6.30 -15.79 1.44
CA GLY A 386 -7.61 -15.45 0.88
C GLY A 386 -7.78 -13.99 0.47
N ALA A 387 -6.71 -13.19 0.46
CA ALA A 387 -6.80 -11.80 0.00
C ALA A 387 -6.92 -11.72 -1.53
N ASN A 388 -7.86 -10.90 -2.00
CA ASN A 388 -8.03 -10.59 -3.42
C ASN A 388 -7.49 -9.19 -3.72
N VAL A 389 -7.23 -8.93 -5.01
CA VAL A 389 -6.96 -7.60 -5.53
C VAL A 389 -8.24 -6.78 -5.40
N LEU A 390 -8.18 -5.65 -4.69
CA LEU A 390 -9.35 -4.80 -4.48
C LEU A 390 -9.59 -3.91 -5.69
N THR A 391 -10.84 -3.50 -5.87
CA THR A 391 -11.19 -2.42 -6.78
C THR A 391 -10.73 -1.09 -6.19
N ILE A 392 -9.75 -0.44 -6.81
CA ILE A 392 -9.15 0.82 -6.33
C ILE A 392 -9.29 1.93 -7.36
N GLY A 393 -9.16 3.18 -6.91
CA GLY A 393 -9.18 4.37 -7.73
C GLY A 393 -8.95 5.63 -6.90
N TYR A 394 -8.95 6.79 -7.55
CA TYR A 394 -8.71 8.06 -6.86
C TYR A 394 -9.50 9.21 -7.48
N ALA A 395 -9.68 10.26 -6.69
CA ALA A 395 -10.32 11.50 -7.12
C ALA A 395 -9.46 12.72 -6.75
N ILE A 396 -9.49 13.74 -7.60
CA ILE A 396 -8.72 14.98 -7.47
C ILE A 396 -9.69 16.15 -7.38
N TYR A 397 -9.58 16.94 -6.31
CA TYR A 397 -10.41 18.12 -6.02
C TYR A 397 -9.55 19.37 -6.00
N LYS A 398 -10.13 20.55 -6.29
CA LYS A 398 -9.43 21.82 -6.07
C LYS A 398 -9.35 22.08 -4.56
N CYS A 399 -8.16 22.42 -4.06
CA CYS A 399 -7.98 22.74 -2.65
C CYS A 399 -8.62 24.11 -2.34
N PRO A 400 -9.39 24.26 -1.24
CA PRO A 400 -9.93 25.55 -0.81
C PRO A 400 -8.88 26.47 -0.14
N GLY A 401 -7.60 26.08 -0.10
CA GLY A 401 -6.50 26.88 0.48
C GLY A 401 -6.29 26.72 1.99
N LYS A 402 -6.93 25.74 2.63
CA LYS A 402 -6.69 25.38 4.04
C LYS A 402 -5.87 24.10 4.12
N ASP A 403 -4.83 24.10 4.96
CA ASP A 403 -3.99 22.92 5.24
C ASP A 403 -4.63 21.99 6.28
N GLU A 404 -5.94 21.78 6.17
CA GLU A 404 -6.71 20.93 7.07
C GLU A 404 -7.37 19.80 6.31
N HIS A 405 -7.47 18.65 6.98
CA HIS A 405 -8.18 17.49 6.46
C HIS A 405 -9.65 17.84 6.18
N LEU A 406 -10.05 17.73 4.91
CA LEU A 406 -11.36 18.15 4.42
C LEU A 406 -12.47 17.26 4.99
N SER A 407 -13.58 17.89 5.38
CA SER A 407 -14.73 17.22 5.97
C SER A 407 -15.71 16.71 4.93
N LYS A 408 -16.67 15.90 5.38
CA LYS A 408 -17.82 15.41 4.60
C LYS A 408 -18.52 16.49 3.78
N ASP A 409 -18.75 17.66 4.37
CA ASP A 409 -19.51 18.73 3.72
C ASP A 409 -18.77 19.30 2.50
N PHE A 410 -17.44 19.35 2.52
CA PHE A 410 -16.67 19.75 1.34
C PHE A 410 -17.01 18.86 0.14
N PHE A 411 -16.89 17.54 0.30
CA PHE A 411 -17.13 16.58 -0.78
C PHE A 411 -18.59 16.49 -1.20
N ARG A 412 -19.53 16.90 -0.34
CA ARG A 412 -20.96 17.00 -0.68
C ARG A 412 -21.22 18.13 -1.68
N TYR A 413 -20.56 19.28 -1.53
CA TYR A 413 -20.85 20.49 -2.31
C TYR A 413 -19.85 20.79 -3.43
N HIS A 414 -18.72 20.08 -3.49
CA HIS A 414 -17.69 20.29 -4.52
C HIS A 414 -17.57 19.07 -5.43
N ALA A 415 -17.46 19.31 -6.74
CA ALA A 415 -17.20 18.29 -7.73
C ALA A 415 -15.68 18.02 -7.88
N SER A 416 -15.32 16.79 -8.22
CA SER A 416 -13.94 16.45 -8.58
C SER A 416 -13.55 17.15 -9.88
N GLN A 417 -12.32 17.69 -9.93
CA GLN A 417 -11.73 18.26 -11.14
C GLN A 417 -11.24 17.16 -12.09
N ALA A 418 -10.67 16.10 -11.51
CA ALA A 418 -10.22 14.91 -12.23
C ALA A 418 -10.40 13.68 -11.33
N ARG A 419 -10.34 12.49 -11.92
CA ARG A 419 -10.44 11.20 -11.23
C ARG A 419 -9.85 10.11 -12.11
N SER A 420 -9.52 8.96 -11.52
CA SER A 420 -9.20 7.79 -12.33
C SER A 420 -10.37 7.45 -13.26
N LYS A 421 -10.08 7.01 -14.49
CA LYS A 421 -11.13 6.74 -15.49
C LYS A 421 -12.16 5.72 -15.00
N THR A 422 -11.66 4.69 -14.35
CA THR A 422 -12.46 3.62 -13.75
C THR A 422 -11.89 3.25 -12.38
N PHE A 423 -12.77 2.69 -11.55
CA PHE A 423 -12.35 1.93 -10.37
C PHE A 423 -12.23 0.48 -10.82
N ILE A 424 -11.03 -0.09 -10.73
CA ILE A 424 -10.74 -1.40 -11.30
C ILE A 424 -9.92 -2.24 -10.32
N ASN A 425 -10.12 -3.55 -10.36
CA ASN A 425 -9.45 -4.54 -9.53
C ASN A 425 -8.08 -4.96 -10.12
N LEU A 426 -7.23 -3.97 -10.37
CA LEU A 426 -5.84 -4.16 -10.77
C LEU A 426 -4.89 -3.82 -9.62
N ARG A 427 -3.65 -4.31 -9.72
CA ARG A 427 -2.60 -3.98 -8.74
C ARG A 427 -2.32 -2.48 -8.69
N GLU A 428 -2.28 -1.83 -9.85
CA GLU A 428 -2.12 -0.39 -9.99
C GLU A 428 -3.18 0.19 -10.93
N VAL A 429 -3.62 1.41 -10.62
CA VAL A 429 -4.42 2.26 -11.50
C VAL A 429 -3.64 3.54 -11.76
N SER A 430 -3.42 3.85 -13.03
CA SER A 430 -2.65 5.01 -13.46
C SER A 430 -3.36 5.78 -14.58
N ASP A 431 -3.34 7.10 -14.48
CA ASP A 431 -3.87 8.01 -15.51
C ASP A 431 -3.02 9.29 -15.58
N ARG A 432 -2.91 9.82 -16.81
CA ARG A 432 -2.26 11.10 -17.11
C ARG A 432 -3.28 12.23 -17.10
N PHE A 433 -2.91 13.35 -16.49
CA PHE A 433 -3.76 14.53 -16.33
C PHE A 433 -3.04 15.79 -16.79
N LYS A 434 -3.85 16.76 -17.22
CA LYS A 434 -3.45 18.16 -17.39
C LYS A 434 -4.39 19.01 -16.57
N LEU A 435 -3.85 19.83 -15.69
CA LEU A 435 -4.61 20.76 -14.88
C LEU A 435 -3.88 22.10 -14.82
N PRO A 436 -4.60 23.23 -14.71
CA PRO A 436 -3.96 24.53 -14.54
C PRO A 436 -3.19 24.58 -13.21
N PRO A 437 -2.18 25.47 -13.10
CA PRO A 437 -1.46 25.68 -11.85
C PRO A 437 -2.38 25.93 -10.64
N GLY A 438 -1.92 25.47 -9.48
CA GLY A 438 -2.56 25.70 -8.19
C GLY A 438 -2.63 24.43 -7.34
N GLU A 439 -3.46 24.51 -6.29
CA GLU A 439 -3.50 23.48 -5.25
C GLU A 439 -4.68 22.54 -5.42
N TYR A 440 -4.41 21.25 -5.25
CA TYR A 440 -5.36 20.15 -5.40
C TYR A 440 -5.27 19.19 -4.22
N ILE A 441 -6.33 18.43 -3.98
CA ILE A 441 -6.38 17.35 -2.99
C ILE A 441 -6.70 16.05 -3.72
N LEU A 442 -5.82 15.08 -3.56
CA LEU A 442 -5.92 13.75 -4.13
C LEU A 442 -6.37 12.77 -3.04
N ILE A 443 -7.44 12.02 -3.33
CA ILE A 443 -8.07 11.07 -2.43
C ILE A 443 -7.94 9.65 -3.02
N PRO A 444 -6.94 8.85 -2.61
CA PRO A 444 -6.86 7.44 -2.95
C PRO A 444 -7.86 6.62 -2.12
N SER A 445 -8.63 5.74 -2.77
CA SER A 445 -9.66 4.94 -2.09
C SER A 445 -9.86 3.58 -2.74
N THR A 446 -10.33 2.62 -1.95
CA THR A 446 -11.01 1.43 -2.46
C THR A 446 -12.41 1.79 -2.94
N PHE A 447 -13.04 0.93 -3.74
CA PHE A 447 -14.41 1.16 -4.19
C PHE A 447 -15.40 1.07 -3.03
N GLU A 448 -15.38 -0.05 -2.31
CA GLU A 448 -16.21 -0.28 -1.13
C GLU A 448 -15.50 0.24 0.13
N PRO A 449 -16.24 0.74 1.13
CA PRO A 449 -15.67 1.09 2.44
C PRO A 449 -15.20 -0.16 3.19
N HIS A 450 -14.43 0.05 4.25
CA HIS A 450 -13.99 -1.00 5.19
C HIS A 450 -13.04 -2.07 4.60
N GLN A 451 -12.61 -1.91 3.35
CA GLN A 451 -11.61 -2.79 2.75
C GLN A 451 -10.20 -2.37 3.15
N GLU A 452 -9.41 -3.32 3.63
CA GLU A 452 -8.08 -3.05 4.17
C GLU A 452 -6.97 -3.37 3.18
N ALA A 453 -6.08 -2.40 2.95
CA ALA A 453 -4.87 -2.58 2.16
C ALA A 453 -3.86 -1.49 2.48
N ASP A 454 -2.58 -1.82 2.33
CA ASP A 454 -1.56 -0.81 2.13
C ASP A 454 -1.52 -0.40 0.66
N PHE A 455 -1.18 0.86 0.41
CA PHE A 455 -1.00 1.41 -0.92
C PHE A 455 0.26 2.27 -1.05
N CYS A 456 0.72 2.41 -2.28
CA CYS A 456 1.77 3.32 -2.72
C CYS A 456 1.19 4.21 -3.80
N LEU A 457 1.21 5.52 -3.59
CA LEU A 457 0.78 6.52 -4.57
C LEU A 457 2.02 7.21 -5.12
N ARG A 458 2.23 7.12 -6.43
CA ARG A 458 3.31 7.79 -7.15
C ARG A 458 2.71 8.91 -7.98
N ILE A 459 3.25 10.11 -7.83
CA ILE A 459 2.90 11.27 -8.65
C ILE A 459 4.15 11.65 -9.43
N PHE A 460 4.00 11.70 -10.75
CA PHE A 460 5.05 12.10 -11.65
C PHE A 460 4.64 13.45 -12.23
N SER A 461 5.47 14.48 -12.08
CA SER A 461 5.24 15.79 -12.70
C SER A 461 6.41 16.22 -13.59
N GLU A 462 6.11 16.88 -14.72
CA GLU A 462 7.14 17.35 -15.64
C GLU A 462 7.97 18.49 -15.03
N LYS A 463 7.29 19.40 -14.33
CA LYS A 463 7.89 20.47 -13.54
C LYS A 463 7.77 20.17 -12.06
N LYS A 464 8.45 20.99 -11.25
CA LYS A 464 8.44 20.83 -9.80
C LYS A 464 7.02 20.86 -9.26
N ALA A 465 6.65 19.82 -8.54
CA ALA A 465 5.39 19.76 -7.80
C ALA A 465 5.69 19.48 -6.33
N ILE A 466 4.86 20.05 -5.46
CA ILE A 466 5.01 19.88 -4.02
C ILE A 466 3.84 19.04 -3.54
N THR A 467 4.13 18.02 -2.75
CA THR A 467 3.10 17.20 -2.13
C THR A 467 3.23 17.21 -0.62
N GLN A 468 2.09 17.13 0.05
CA GLN A 468 2.00 17.12 1.50
C GLN A 468 0.84 16.22 1.92
N ASP A 469 1.10 15.29 2.85
CA ASP A 469 0.03 14.56 3.50
C ASP A 469 -0.81 15.51 4.35
N VAL A 470 -2.10 15.57 4.07
CA VAL A 470 -3.08 16.33 4.87
C VAL A 470 -3.61 15.42 5.97
N ASP A 471 -2.69 14.76 6.68
CA ASP A 471 -3.04 14.14 7.95
C ASP A 471 -3.06 15.26 9.01
N GLY A 472 -4.06 15.24 9.90
CA GLY A 472 -4.21 16.32 10.88
C GLY A 472 -2.97 16.42 11.76
N ASN A 473 -2.38 17.61 11.88
CA ASN A 473 -1.43 17.89 12.94
C ASN A 473 -2.07 17.56 14.29
N VAL A 474 -1.29 16.97 15.20
CA VAL A 474 -1.78 16.74 16.56
C VAL A 474 -1.83 18.09 17.26
N ASP A 475 -3.03 18.59 17.47
CA ASP A 475 -3.26 19.82 18.22
C ASP A 475 -4.34 19.56 19.27
N ILE A 476 -4.04 19.96 20.50
CA ILE A 476 -4.86 19.62 21.66
C ILE A 476 -5.12 20.89 22.45
N GLU A 477 -6.30 21.46 22.23
CA GLU A 477 -6.80 22.64 22.92
C GLU A 477 -7.68 22.21 24.09
N LEU A 478 -7.05 22.03 25.25
CA LEU A 478 -7.78 21.76 26.48
C LEU A 478 -8.17 23.07 27.18
N PRO A 479 -9.43 23.21 27.65
CA PRO A 479 -9.79 24.33 28.49
C PRO A 479 -8.97 24.32 29.79
N GLU A 480 -8.59 25.52 30.24
CA GLU A 480 -7.94 25.71 31.54
C GLU A 480 -8.84 25.16 32.66
N PRO A 481 -8.26 24.52 33.69
CA PRO A 481 -9.03 24.09 34.85
C PRO A 481 -9.76 25.29 35.47
N PRO A 482 -11.06 25.17 35.79
CA PRO A 482 -11.77 26.24 36.46
C PRO A 482 -11.10 26.57 37.79
N LYS A 483 -10.92 27.86 38.08
CA LYS A 483 -10.39 28.30 39.38
C LYS A 483 -11.33 27.84 40.50
N PRO A 484 -10.82 27.47 41.69
CA PRO A 484 -11.66 27.09 42.82
C PRO A 484 -12.68 28.20 43.11
N MET A 485 -13.97 27.89 42.99
CA MET A 485 -15.02 28.83 43.36
C MET A 485 -15.03 29.02 44.87
N LEU A 486 -15.21 30.26 45.32
CA LEU A 486 -15.38 30.57 46.74
C LEU A 486 -16.66 29.89 47.28
N PRO A 487 -16.64 29.31 48.49
CA PRO A 487 -17.81 28.70 49.10
C PRO A 487 -18.86 29.79 49.37
N GLY A 488 -19.92 29.82 48.55
CA GLY A 488 -20.97 30.85 48.65
C GLY A 488 -21.76 31.13 47.37
N GLN A 489 -21.35 30.58 46.22
CA GLN A 489 -22.06 30.69 44.93
C GLN A 489 -22.49 29.31 44.38
N GLU A 490 -22.87 28.38 45.26
CA GLU A 490 -23.35 27.07 44.80
C GLU A 490 -24.76 27.17 44.21
N THR A 491 -24.95 26.63 43.00
CA THR A 491 -26.28 26.54 42.37
C THR A 491 -27.16 25.50 43.07
N GLU A 492 -28.48 25.53 42.88
CA GLU A 492 -29.39 24.52 43.49
C GLU A 492 -29.04 23.08 43.05
N GLU A 493 -28.57 22.89 41.82
CA GLU A 493 -28.03 21.60 41.36
C GLU A 493 -26.78 21.19 42.15
N GLU A 494 -25.88 22.14 42.44
CA GLU A 494 -24.64 21.86 43.17
C GLU A 494 -24.89 21.49 44.64
N GLN A 495 -25.91 22.06 45.27
CA GLN A 495 -26.32 21.70 46.64
C GLN A 495 -26.89 20.28 46.70
N GLN A 496 -27.74 19.91 45.74
CA GLN A 496 -28.25 18.53 45.63
C GLN A 496 -27.12 17.54 45.32
N PHE A 497 -26.16 17.95 44.51
CA PHE A 497 -25.02 17.13 44.12
C PHE A 497 -24.01 16.96 45.27
N ARG A 498 -23.81 18.01 46.08
CA ARG A 498 -23.06 17.95 47.35
C ARG A 498 -23.71 17.00 48.33
N ALA A 499 -25.04 17.06 48.49
CA ALA A 499 -25.75 16.12 49.36
C ALA A 499 -25.60 14.67 48.90
N LEU A 500 -25.61 14.41 47.58
CA LEU A 500 -25.35 13.08 47.02
C LEU A 500 -23.90 12.64 47.26
N PHE A 501 -22.92 13.54 47.11
CA PHE A 501 -21.52 13.26 47.38
C PHE A 501 -21.28 12.96 48.86
N GLU A 502 -21.83 13.76 49.77
CA GLU A 502 -21.73 13.56 51.23
C GLU A 502 -22.34 12.21 51.66
N GLN A 503 -23.46 11.81 51.03
CA GLN A 503 -24.06 10.50 51.28
C GLN A 503 -23.18 9.33 50.84
N VAL A 504 -22.30 9.53 49.86
CA VAL A 504 -21.47 8.49 49.25
C VAL A 504 -20.09 8.45 49.87
N ALA A 505 -19.49 9.61 50.10
CA ALA A 505 -18.18 9.76 50.70
C ALA A 505 -18.22 9.24 52.14
N GLY A 506 -19.26 9.57 52.91
CA GLY A 506 -19.33 9.21 54.33
C GLY A 506 -18.47 10.14 55.18
N GLU A 507 -17.99 9.68 56.34
CA GLU A 507 -17.31 10.54 57.34
C GLU A 507 -15.93 11.06 56.88
N ASP A 508 -15.27 10.37 55.95
CA ASP A 508 -13.94 10.72 55.44
C ASP A 508 -13.97 11.83 54.36
N MET A 509 -15.16 12.17 53.83
CA MET A 509 -15.34 13.13 52.73
C MET A 509 -14.52 12.81 51.47
N GLU A 510 -14.13 11.53 51.30
CA GLU A 510 -13.30 11.03 50.20
C GLU A 510 -13.98 9.87 49.46
N VAL A 511 -13.92 9.91 48.12
CA VAL A 511 -14.54 8.90 47.25
C VAL A 511 -13.47 7.99 46.65
N THR A 512 -13.53 6.70 47.00
CA THR A 512 -12.73 5.63 46.40
C THR A 512 -13.29 5.19 45.05
N ALA A 513 -12.51 4.42 44.29
CA ALA A 513 -12.93 3.91 42.98
C ALA A 513 -14.22 3.06 43.06
N GLU A 514 -14.37 2.24 44.10
CA GLU A 514 -15.54 1.39 44.33
C GLU A 514 -16.80 2.21 44.66
N LYS A 515 -16.65 3.26 45.49
CA LYS A 515 -17.74 4.21 45.79
C LYS A 515 -18.15 4.96 44.52
N LEU A 516 -17.17 5.39 43.72
CA LEU A 516 -17.41 6.07 42.44
C LEU A 516 -18.14 5.18 41.44
N GLU A 517 -17.73 3.91 41.31
CA GLU A 517 -18.38 2.92 40.45
C GLU A 517 -19.86 2.75 40.83
N TYR A 518 -20.16 2.62 42.12
CA TYR A 518 -21.53 2.49 42.61
C TYR A 518 -22.40 3.69 42.21
N VAL A 519 -21.92 4.91 42.45
CA VAL A 519 -22.69 6.14 42.19
C VAL A 519 -22.88 6.38 40.71
N LEU A 520 -21.80 6.34 39.92
CA LEU A 520 -21.88 6.64 38.49
C LEU A 520 -22.77 5.63 37.79
N ASN A 521 -22.68 4.35 38.15
CA ASN A 521 -23.59 3.34 37.60
C ASN A 521 -25.06 3.61 37.99
N ALA A 522 -25.32 3.95 39.25
CA ALA A 522 -26.68 4.25 39.71
C ALA A 522 -27.30 5.48 39.00
N VAL A 523 -26.49 6.47 38.62
CA VAL A 523 -26.96 7.66 37.90
C VAL A 523 -27.08 7.41 36.40
N LEU A 524 -26.05 6.85 35.77
CA LEU A 524 -26.01 6.65 34.32
C LEU A 524 -27.01 5.57 33.85
N GLN A 525 -27.29 4.54 34.66
CA GLN A 525 -28.32 3.54 34.31
C GLN A 525 -29.75 4.10 34.34
N LYS A 526 -30.00 5.21 35.06
CA LYS A 526 -31.31 5.87 35.08
C LYS A 526 -31.56 6.73 33.85
N ARG A 527 -30.51 7.07 33.10
CA ARG A 527 -30.60 7.86 31.87
C ARG A 527 -31.11 7.00 30.74
N LYS A 528 -32.28 7.33 30.20
CA LYS A 528 -32.90 6.61 29.08
C LYS A 528 -32.34 7.00 27.71
N ASP A 529 -31.63 8.13 27.67
CA ASP A 529 -31.05 8.71 26.47
C ASP A 529 -29.71 8.08 26.08
N ILE A 530 -29.09 7.28 26.94
CA ILE A 530 -27.81 6.60 26.68
C ILE A 530 -27.99 5.10 26.86
N LYS A 531 -27.54 4.29 25.89
CA LYS A 531 -27.37 2.85 26.11
C LYS A 531 -26.13 2.60 26.95
N PHE A 532 -26.32 2.54 28.26
CA PHE A 532 -25.25 2.33 29.23
C PHE A 532 -25.40 0.98 29.93
N LYS A 533 -24.38 0.12 29.85
CA LYS A 533 -24.35 -1.17 30.57
C LYS A 533 -23.86 -0.96 32.00
N LYS A 534 -22.57 -0.65 32.14
CA LYS A 534 -21.91 -0.28 33.40
C LYS A 534 -20.56 0.38 33.10
N LEU A 535 -20.08 1.17 34.05
CA LEU A 535 -18.69 1.57 34.21
C LEU A 535 -17.96 0.47 34.95
N SER A 536 -16.76 0.13 34.49
CA SER A 536 -15.87 -0.78 35.20
C SER A 536 -15.13 -0.09 36.35
N LEU A 537 -14.70 -0.86 37.36
CA LEU A 537 -13.80 -0.37 38.40
C LEU A 537 -12.52 0.25 37.84
N ILE A 538 -12.02 -0.28 36.71
CA ILE A 538 -10.85 0.27 36.01
C ILE A 538 -11.16 1.65 35.44
N SER A 539 -12.35 1.84 34.85
CA SER A 539 -12.80 3.15 34.37
C SER A 539 -12.81 4.18 35.50
N CYS A 540 -13.30 3.80 36.67
CA CYS A 540 -13.32 4.65 37.87
C CYS A 540 -11.91 4.96 38.39
N LYS A 541 -10.98 4.01 38.34
CA LYS A 541 -9.56 4.26 38.68
C LYS A 541 -8.90 5.23 37.70
N ASN A 542 -9.16 5.11 36.40
CA ASN A 542 -8.64 6.04 35.39
C ASN A 542 -9.19 7.47 35.61
N ILE A 543 -10.47 7.59 35.94
CA ILE A 543 -11.10 8.88 36.28
C ILE A 543 -10.42 9.50 37.49
N ILE A 544 -10.19 8.73 38.56
CA ILE A 544 -9.47 9.22 39.74
C ILE A 544 -8.06 9.67 39.34
N SER A 545 -7.33 8.88 38.53
CA SER A 545 -5.98 9.22 38.08
C SER A 545 -5.89 10.55 37.33
N LEU A 546 -6.93 10.93 36.57
CA LEU A 546 -7.01 12.22 35.90
C LEU A 546 -7.28 13.39 36.87
N MET A 547 -8.01 13.13 37.95
CA MET A 547 -8.60 14.15 38.82
C MET A 547 -7.87 14.29 40.17
N ASP A 548 -7.07 13.29 40.55
CA ASP A 548 -6.34 13.21 41.81
C ASP A 548 -5.14 14.17 41.80
N THR A 549 -5.39 15.39 42.27
CA THR A 549 -4.35 16.40 42.45
C THR A 549 -3.55 16.23 43.76
N SER A 550 -4.05 15.44 44.72
CA SER A 550 -3.42 15.26 46.04
C SER A 550 -2.48 14.04 46.07
N GLY A 551 -2.61 13.12 45.11
CA GLY A 551 -1.81 11.90 44.97
C GLY A 551 -2.18 10.81 45.98
N ASN A 552 -3.35 10.92 46.62
CA ASN A 552 -3.80 9.97 47.65
C ASN A 552 -4.66 8.82 47.07
N GLY A 553 -4.92 8.82 45.76
CA GLY A 553 -5.75 7.84 45.06
C GLY A 553 -7.24 7.97 45.33
N MET A 554 -7.69 9.13 45.83
CA MET A 554 -9.09 9.39 46.20
C MET A 554 -9.59 10.72 45.62
N LEU A 555 -10.92 10.84 45.49
CA LEU A 555 -11.57 12.05 44.97
C LEU A 555 -12.12 12.91 46.11
N GLU A 556 -11.62 14.14 46.22
CA GLU A 556 -12.22 15.21 47.03
C GLU A 556 -13.41 15.84 46.29
N PHE A 557 -14.30 16.52 47.04
CA PHE A 557 -15.49 17.15 46.48
C PHE A 557 -15.20 18.16 45.36
N SER A 558 -14.14 18.96 45.51
CA SER A 558 -13.72 19.97 44.53
C SER A 558 -13.33 19.33 43.19
N ALA A 559 -12.53 18.27 43.23
CA ALA A 559 -12.14 17.48 42.06
C ALA A 559 -13.36 16.76 41.46
N PHE A 560 -14.21 16.15 42.29
CA PHE A 560 -15.43 15.48 41.83
C PHE A 560 -16.38 16.42 41.08
N LYS A 561 -16.54 17.67 41.53
CA LYS A 561 -17.33 18.70 40.84
C LYS A 561 -16.79 18.97 39.42
N VAL A 562 -15.47 19.17 39.30
CA VAL A 562 -14.84 19.41 37.99
C VAL A 562 -15.01 18.20 37.06
N PHE A 563 -14.87 16.99 37.59
CA PHE A 563 -15.13 15.77 36.81
C PHE A 563 -16.59 15.68 36.35
N TRP A 564 -17.54 16.03 37.20
CA TRP A 564 -18.96 15.97 36.86
C TRP A 564 -19.32 16.90 35.69
N ASP A 565 -18.78 18.11 35.67
CA ASP A 565 -18.97 19.04 34.56
C ASP A 565 -18.36 18.52 33.26
N LYS A 566 -17.20 17.86 33.34
CA LYS A 566 -16.59 17.16 32.21
C LYS A 566 -17.46 16.01 31.72
N LEU A 567 -17.95 15.18 32.63
CA LEU A 567 -18.84 14.06 32.32
C LEU A 567 -20.11 14.56 31.60
N LYS A 568 -20.74 15.64 32.09
CA LYS A 568 -21.88 16.28 31.41
C LYS A 568 -21.53 16.70 29.98
N LYS A 569 -20.39 17.39 29.78
CA LYS A 569 -19.93 17.83 28.45
C LYS A 569 -19.66 16.66 27.51
N TRP A 570 -18.91 15.66 27.96
CA TRP A 570 -18.60 14.47 27.16
C TRP A 570 -19.83 13.63 26.86
N THR A 571 -20.78 13.57 27.79
CA THR A 571 -22.08 12.92 27.55
C THR A 571 -22.87 13.64 26.45
N ASN A 572 -22.93 14.96 26.49
CA ASN A 572 -23.61 15.74 25.46
C ASN A 572 -22.94 15.58 24.09
N LEU A 573 -21.60 15.54 24.05
CA LEU A 573 -20.86 15.26 22.82
C LEU A 573 -21.19 13.85 22.29
N PHE A 574 -21.18 12.82 23.14
CA PHE A 574 -21.53 11.47 22.74
C PHE A 574 -22.92 11.42 22.10
N LEU A 575 -23.92 12.02 22.75
CA LEU A 575 -25.30 12.08 22.26
C LEU A 575 -25.47 12.93 21.00
N GLN A 576 -24.66 13.98 20.85
CA GLN A 576 -24.71 14.85 19.67
C GLN A 576 -24.17 14.15 18.41
N PHE A 577 -23.13 13.33 18.58
CA PHE A 577 -22.44 12.66 17.47
C PHE A 577 -22.88 11.21 17.24
N ASP A 578 -23.71 10.61 18.12
CA ASP A 578 -24.48 9.38 17.87
C ASP A 578 -25.66 9.69 16.92
N ALA A 579 -25.34 9.94 15.65
CA ALA A 579 -26.29 10.48 14.67
C ALA A 579 -27.39 9.48 14.30
N ASP A 580 -27.07 8.18 14.36
CA ASP A 580 -27.98 7.08 14.09
C ASP A 580 -28.78 6.63 15.32
N LYS A 581 -28.49 7.20 16.50
CA LYS A 581 -29.10 6.86 17.79
C LYS A 581 -28.95 5.36 18.12
N SER A 582 -27.86 4.77 17.65
CA SER A 582 -27.52 3.37 17.94
C SER A 582 -27.25 3.18 19.43
N GLY A 583 -26.85 4.25 20.13
CA GLY A 583 -26.34 4.22 21.51
C GLY A 583 -24.87 3.81 21.57
N THR A 584 -24.20 3.80 20.43
CA THR A 584 -22.79 3.50 20.24
C THR A 584 -22.20 4.54 19.29
N MET A 585 -20.88 4.70 19.31
CA MET A 585 -20.20 5.65 18.44
C MET A 585 -19.31 4.90 17.45
N SER A 586 -19.57 5.08 16.17
CA SER A 586 -18.66 4.59 15.14
C SER A 586 -17.33 5.35 15.21
N SER A 587 -16.27 4.73 14.72
CA SER A 587 -14.96 5.39 14.63
C SER A 587 -14.95 6.68 13.80
N TYR A 588 -15.86 6.81 12.83
CA TYR A 588 -16.02 8.03 12.03
C TYR A 588 -16.63 9.17 12.86
N GLU A 589 -17.66 8.85 13.65
CA GLU A 589 -18.28 9.80 14.59
C GLU A 589 -17.29 10.21 15.68
N LEU A 590 -16.48 9.26 16.16
CA LEU A 590 -15.42 9.51 17.14
C LEU A 590 -14.43 10.58 16.68
N ARG A 591 -14.00 10.56 15.42
CA ARG A 591 -13.10 11.59 14.87
C ARG A 591 -13.69 12.99 15.01
N THR A 592 -14.96 13.15 14.67
CA THR A 592 -15.69 14.42 14.81
C THR A 592 -15.93 14.81 16.26
N ALA A 593 -16.27 13.84 17.13
CA ALA A 593 -16.49 14.07 18.55
C ALA A 593 -15.20 14.52 19.26
N LEU A 594 -14.07 13.89 18.95
CA LEU A 594 -12.75 14.26 19.47
C LEU A 594 -12.36 15.68 19.03
N ARG A 595 -12.57 16.02 17.75
CA ARG A 595 -12.30 17.38 17.25
C ARG A 595 -13.18 18.41 17.96
N ALA A 596 -14.47 18.13 18.15
CA ALA A 596 -15.39 19.00 18.87
C ALA A 596 -15.02 19.14 20.36
N ALA A 597 -14.35 18.15 20.93
CA ALA A 597 -13.82 18.19 22.29
C ALA A 597 -12.44 18.90 22.42
N GLY A 598 -11.87 19.38 21.32
CA GLY A 598 -10.56 20.06 21.29
C GLY A 598 -9.37 19.12 21.02
N PHE A 599 -9.61 17.87 20.63
CA PHE A 599 -8.56 16.92 20.25
C PHE A 599 -8.50 16.76 18.73
N GLN A 600 -7.56 17.45 18.09
CA GLN A 600 -7.18 17.18 16.71
C GLN A 600 -6.07 16.14 16.71
N LEU A 601 -6.36 14.94 16.22
CA LEU A 601 -5.42 13.81 16.21
C LEU A 601 -5.09 13.41 14.78
N SER A 602 -3.89 12.83 14.60
CA SER A 602 -3.50 12.19 13.34
C SER A 602 -4.28 10.90 13.12
N SER A 603 -4.34 10.44 11.87
CA SER A 603 -5.08 9.23 11.50
C SER A 603 -4.48 7.99 12.15
N HIS A 604 -3.15 7.96 12.37
CA HIS A 604 -2.48 6.87 13.10
C HIS A 604 -2.90 6.80 14.57
N LEU A 605 -2.96 7.94 15.28
CA LEU A 605 -3.44 7.96 16.66
C LEU A 605 -4.91 7.55 16.76
N LEU A 606 -5.73 7.98 15.80
CA LEU A 606 -7.13 7.56 15.74
C LEU A 606 -7.26 6.05 15.52
N GLN A 607 -6.43 5.44 14.67
CA GLN A 607 -6.38 3.98 14.49
C GLN A 607 -6.06 3.27 15.80
N LEU A 608 -5.06 3.75 16.56
CA LEU A 608 -4.71 3.16 17.86
C LEU A 608 -5.85 3.28 18.88
N ILE A 609 -6.57 4.39 18.87
CA ILE A 609 -7.76 4.57 19.73
C ILE A 609 -8.85 3.57 19.36
N VAL A 610 -9.18 3.45 18.08
CA VAL A 610 -10.21 2.50 17.60
C VAL A 610 -9.80 1.07 17.94
N LEU A 611 -8.55 0.67 17.70
CA LEU A 611 -8.04 -0.66 18.03
C LEU A 611 -8.15 -0.96 19.54
N ARG A 612 -8.00 0.05 20.39
CA ARG A 612 -7.94 -0.13 21.84
C ARG A 612 -9.31 -0.15 22.51
N TYR A 613 -10.26 0.64 22.00
CA TYR A 613 -11.53 0.97 22.65
C TYR A 613 -12.78 0.55 21.88
N ALA A 614 -12.68 0.26 20.58
CA ALA A 614 -13.83 -0.22 19.81
C ALA A 614 -14.04 -1.73 19.98
N ASP A 615 -15.27 -2.18 19.81
CA ASP A 615 -15.64 -3.60 19.76
C ASP A 615 -15.32 -4.27 18.41
N GLU A 616 -15.72 -5.54 18.24
CA GLU A 616 -15.51 -6.31 17.01
C GLU A 616 -16.24 -5.69 15.80
N GLU A 617 -17.30 -4.93 16.05
CA GLU A 617 -18.08 -4.17 15.08
C GLU A 617 -17.55 -2.75 14.85
N LEU A 618 -16.41 -2.39 15.46
CA LEU A 618 -15.77 -1.07 15.41
C LEU A 618 -16.66 0.06 15.96
N GLN A 619 -17.50 -0.30 16.93
CA GLN A 619 -18.35 0.60 17.67
C GLN A 619 -17.78 0.84 19.08
N LEU A 620 -17.89 2.06 19.57
CA LEU A 620 -17.49 2.43 20.92
C LEU A 620 -18.74 2.61 21.78
N GLY A 621 -18.83 1.84 22.86
CA GLY A 621 -19.80 2.11 23.91
C GLY A 621 -19.47 3.39 24.68
N PHE A 622 -20.44 3.90 25.46
CA PHE A 622 -20.22 5.09 26.27
C PHE A 622 -19.08 4.93 27.31
N ASP A 623 -18.91 3.74 27.91
CA ASP A 623 -17.82 3.46 28.86
C ASP A 623 -16.45 3.56 28.17
N ASP A 624 -16.32 2.98 26.98
CA ASP A 624 -15.07 3.00 26.21
C ASP A 624 -14.74 4.42 25.70
N PHE A 625 -15.75 5.15 25.23
CA PHE A 625 -15.61 6.56 24.87
C PHE A 625 -15.14 7.40 26.06
N LEU A 626 -15.76 7.22 27.24
CA LEU A 626 -15.37 7.96 28.44
C LEU A 626 -13.93 7.65 28.86
N ASN A 627 -13.53 6.38 28.85
CA ASN A 627 -12.15 5.98 29.14
C ASN A 627 -11.16 6.59 28.15
N CYS A 628 -11.50 6.60 26.86
CA CYS A 628 -10.70 7.23 25.82
C CYS A 628 -10.50 8.73 26.12
N MET A 629 -11.57 9.46 26.40
CA MET A 629 -11.52 10.89 26.74
C MET A 629 -10.69 11.17 28.00
N VAL A 630 -10.88 10.39 29.05
CA VAL A 630 -10.12 10.51 30.31
C VAL A 630 -8.63 10.29 30.07
N ARG A 631 -8.27 9.23 29.33
CA ARG A 631 -6.87 8.90 29.05
C ARG A 631 -6.21 9.93 28.13
N LEU A 632 -6.90 10.36 27.08
CA LEU A 632 -6.40 11.40 26.17
C LEU A 632 -6.19 12.72 26.91
N GLU A 633 -7.13 13.14 27.75
CA GLU A 633 -6.98 14.35 28.54
C GLU A 633 -5.80 14.22 29.52
N ASN A 634 -5.69 13.10 30.23
CA ASN A 634 -4.61 12.88 31.20
C ASN A 634 -3.24 12.94 30.52
N ALA A 635 -3.05 12.17 29.44
CA ALA A 635 -1.82 12.17 28.66
C ALA A 635 -1.46 13.57 28.14
N SER A 636 -2.45 14.31 27.64
CA SER A 636 -2.25 15.66 27.10
C SER A 636 -1.85 16.66 28.17
N ARG A 637 -2.50 16.62 29.35
CA ARG A 637 -2.17 17.51 30.47
C ARG A 637 -0.78 17.22 31.02
N VAL A 638 -0.41 15.95 31.17
CA VAL A 638 0.92 15.57 31.61
C VAL A 638 1.98 16.03 30.61
N PHE A 639 1.75 15.85 29.31
CA PHE A 639 2.66 16.36 28.27
C PHE A 639 2.80 17.89 28.32
N GLN A 640 1.68 18.62 28.42
CA GLN A 640 1.67 20.09 28.53
C GLN A 640 2.40 20.58 29.79
N ALA A 641 2.29 19.86 30.91
CA ALA A 641 2.97 20.21 32.16
C ALA A 641 4.49 19.96 32.10
N LEU A 642 4.93 18.92 31.38
CA LEU A 642 6.34 18.54 31.27
C LEU A 642 7.08 19.25 30.10
N SER A 643 6.35 19.74 29.10
CA SER A 643 6.94 20.43 27.96
C SER A 643 7.46 21.82 28.34
N THR A 644 8.77 22.03 28.27
CA THR A 644 9.39 23.35 28.47
C THR A 644 9.59 24.10 27.14
N LYS A 645 9.13 25.36 27.07
CA LYS A 645 9.36 26.40 26.05
C LYS A 645 8.99 26.13 24.58
N ASN A 646 9.12 24.92 24.03
CA ASN A 646 8.90 24.65 22.59
C ASN A 646 7.69 23.78 22.23
N LYS A 647 6.85 23.34 23.19
CA LYS A 647 5.59 22.59 22.96
C LYS A 647 5.66 21.29 22.14
N GLU A 648 6.81 20.91 21.59
CA GLU A 648 6.94 19.75 20.70
C GLU A 648 7.56 18.50 21.34
N PHE A 649 8.41 18.65 22.37
CA PHE A 649 9.17 17.53 22.95
C PHE A 649 9.22 17.57 24.48
N ILE A 650 9.27 16.38 25.10
CA ILE A 650 9.59 16.15 26.51
C ILE A 650 10.81 15.24 26.63
N HIS A 651 11.63 15.45 27.66
CA HIS A 651 12.79 14.59 27.95
C HIS A 651 12.50 13.81 29.24
N LEU A 652 12.56 12.49 29.16
CA LEU A 652 12.32 11.58 30.29
C LEU A 652 13.44 10.55 30.37
N ASN A 653 13.91 10.26 31.58
CA ASN A 653 14.70 9.05 31.83
C ASN A 653 13.78 7.82 32.01
N ILE A 654 14.36 6.62 32.10
CA ILE A 654 13.57 5.37 32.19
C ILE A 654 12.65 5.32 33.42
N ASN A 655 13.08 5.86 34.56
CA ASN A 655 12.25 5.87 35.77
C ASN A 655 11.07 6.84 35.61
N GLU A 656 11.33 8.05 35.09
CA GLU A 656 10.29 9.04 34.81
C GLU A 656 9.28 8.53 33.78
N PHE A 657 9.75 7.85 32.73
CA PHE A 657 8.89 7.22 31.73
C PHE A 657 8.00 6.11 32.33
N ILE A 658 8.55 5.24 33.18
CA ILE A 658 7.78 4.19 33.84
C ILE A 658 6.75 4.80 34.80
N ILE A 659 7.14 5.81 35.59
CA ILE A 659 6.21 6.51 36.50
C ILE A 659 5.05 7.13 35.70
N LEU A 660 5.37 7.79 34.58
CA LEU A 660 4.38 8.42 33.71
C LEU A 660 3.41 7.39 33.11
N THR A 661 3.93 6.27 32.60
CA THR A 661 3.09 5.23 31.97
C THR A 661 2.25 4.43 32.98
N MET A 662 2.64 4.37 34.25
CA MET A 662 1.86 3.73 35.31
C MET A 662 0.77 4.65 35.88
N ASN A 663 0.89 5.97 35.72
CA ASN A 663 -0.06 6.99 36.20
C ASN A 663 -1.02 7.51 35.10
N ILE A 664 -0.91 7.02 33.85
CA ILE A 664 -1.75 7.38 32.69
C ILE A 664 -2.34 6.14 32.03
#